data_AF-A0A9D5W7Q6-F1
#
_entry.id   AF-A0A9D5W7Q6-F1
#
_cell.length_a   1.000
_cell.length_b   1.000
_cell.length_c   1.000
_cell.angle_alpha   90.00
_cell.angle_beta   90.00
_cell.angle_gamma   90.00
#
_symmetry.space_group_name_H-M   'P 1'
#
loop_
_entity.id
_entity.type
_entity.pdbx_description
1 polymer ?
#
loop_
_entity_poly.entity_id
_entity_poly.type
_entity_poly.pdbx_seq_one_letter_code
_entity_poly.pdbx_strand_id
1 'polypeptide(L)'
;MQTAPTDRLTAKNLAKILGVSVQAVSKRAASESWPSEKRHGKGGGKIFPLTSLPEPIRIAVKRARSGLTLLPGGQSQAPVPSVSPASIPVAPAPPDPGLKPAALARAALKADLVRNYLQAKDWARKHGKTVAKAREAFVVGHNSGALYPAILAELGPTSWQTLERWAVELRRADHDCAALAPRHGRHRQGVSKVTEAEAETLMKLLLHQHKFKTATAIEMTKMLLAQKGIASPSSVSTLRNYVESFKRQHADVWTLSRDGQKALVDKIAPFFRRDDSLLSVGDVLIADGHPCNFRVIHPMTGKPVRPVLIAYQDWASRDIAGYTYMLTEDVSAIHLALYRSILRLGKIPKAVLLDNGRAFKAKVFTQNIDLESSGCAGLYGRLNILTAFATPYLARVKPIESFFKTMGLSFEKMVGSYVGGSIEAKPARMKRNEKFMQKLAPDRVFALEDACGLFEAWLDNFYRQRVHSGLRGRTPGEVFGAGQGSGLDHRSLRFLMMHEEVKTPRNNGITMFGREYWHEALYGLRERVCVRFDWHDLRQVWIYAMSGEFMCRADRRELVHPLFALAGGKDADGYGAYREQLREHKSLVRGTQKLVAQAARMGKLDEAADSIPWAALMGAPKLPGKLEEVAAANEPAVNLPPAPAAQIDEGFKPTQAGRVVDPTDLSWMSEADLDAEWNRIQAKHKGGEICENSLRSPIT
;
A
#
# COMPACT_ATOMS: atom_id res chain seq x y z
N MET A 1 -34.82 -46.12 -4.74
CA MET A 1 -35.78 -46.48 -3.66
C MET A 1 -36.63 -45.27 -3.32
N GLN A 2 -37.92 -45.33 -3.67
CA GLN A 2 -38.93 -44.36 -3.25
C GLN A 2 -39.11 -44.44 -1.73
N THR A 3 -38.82 -43.36 -1.00
CA THR A 3 -39.21 -43.25 0.41
C THR A 3 -40.62 -42.67 0.46
N ALA A 4 -41.55 -43.42 1.06
CA ALA A 4 -42.96 -43.07 1.24
C ALA A 4 -43.18 -41.61 1.72
N PRO A 5 -44.24 -40.92 1.27
CA PRO A 5 -44.51 -39.55 1.68
C PRO A 5 -44.91 -39.54 3.16
N THR A 6 -44.05 -38.99 4.02
CA THR A 6 -44.37 -38.90 5.45
C THR A 6 -45.52 -37.91 5.64
N ASP A 7 -46.68 -38.39 6.08
CA ASP A 7 -47.90 -37.61 6.35
C ASP A 7 -47.82 -36.77 7.64
N ARG A 8 -46.61 -36.28 7.95
CA ARG A 8 -46.29 -35.57 9.18
C ARG A 8 -45.55 -34.28 8.84
N LEU A 9 -46.18 -33.14 9.07
CA LEU A 9 -45.68 -31.82 8.67
C LEU A 9 -45.20 -31.01 9.87
N THR A 10 -44.04 -30.34 9.73
CA THR A 10 -43.58 -29.38 10.73
C THR A 10 -44.22 -28.01 10.52
N ALA A 11 -44.28 -27.18 11.56
CA ALA A 11 -44.73 -25.79 11.44
C ALA A 11 -43.93 -25.00 10.37
N LYS A 12 -42.64 -25.33 10.17
CA LYS A 12 -41.79 -24.73 9.13
C LYS A 12 -42.22 -25.16 7.71
N ASN A 13 -42.60 -26.41 7.53
CA ASN A 13 -43.10 -26.90 6.24
C ASN A 13 -44.47 -26.30 5.92
N LEU A 14 -45.36 -26.22 6.90
CA LEU A 14 -46.67 -25.55 6.75
C LEU A 14 -46.51 -24.05 6.47
N ALA A 15 -45.58 -23.37 7.13
CA ALA A 15 -45.28 -21.96 6.88
C ALA A 15 -44.86 -21.71 5.43
N LYS A 16 -44.01 -22.59 4.88
CA LYS A 16 -43.59 -22.53 3.47
C LYS A 16 -44.74 -22.80 2.50
N ILE A 17 -45.60 -23.79 2.79
CA ILE A 17 -46.76 -24.14 1.94
C ILE A 17 -47.82 -23.04 1.96
N LEU A 18 -48.04 -22.41 3.12
CA LEU A 18 -49.06 -21.37 3.31
C LEU A 18 -48.55 -19.95 3.04
N GLY A 19 -47.26 -19.76 2.76
CA GLY A 19 -46.67 -18.45 2.49
C GLY A 19 -46.67 -17.48 3.67
N VAL A 20 -46.66 -18.00 4.91
CA VAL A 20 -46.73 -17.21 6.15
C VAL A 20 -45.56 -17.52 7.09
N SER A 21 -45.35 -16.69 8.11
CA SER A 21 -44.28 -16.94 9.09
C SER A 21 -44.58 -18.16 9.98
N VAL A 22 -43.53 -18.80 10.50
CA VAL A 22 -43.66 -19.95 11.43
C VAL A 22 -44.48 -19.57 12.67
N GLN A 23 -44.30 -18.34 13.16
CA GLN A 23 -45.08 -17.81 14.29
C GLN A 23 -46.58 -17.67 13.96
N ALA A 24 -46.94 -17.28 12.73
CA ALA A 24 -48.33 -17.20 12.29
C ALA A 24 -48.98 -18.60 12.26
N VAL A 25 -48.25 -19.61 11.77
CA VAL A 25 -48.72 -21.02 11.82
C VAL A 25 -48.91 -21.48 13.27
N SER A 26 -47.97 -21.18 14.16
CA SER A 26 -48.09 -21.56 15.58
C SER A 26 -49.26 -20.88 16.30
N LYS A 27 -49.51 -19.59 16.04
CA LYS A 27 -50.67 -18.87 16.58
C LYS A 27 -51.98 -19.43 16.05
N ARG A 28 -52.03 -19.73 14.75
CA ARG A 28 -53.22 -20.31 14.11
C ARG A 28 -53.52 -21.72 14.61
N ALA A 29 -52.49 -22.56 14.71
CA ALA A 29 -52.61 -23.91 15.27
C ALA A 29 -53.07 -23.91 16.74
N ALA A 30 -52.71 -22.89 17.53
CA ALA A 30 -53.18 -22.72 18.90
C ALA A 30 -54.63 -22.20 18.96
N SER A 31 -54.99 -21.24 18.11
CA SER A 31 -56.34 -20.66 18.05
C SER A 31 -57.39 -21.64 17.51
N GLU A 32 -56.98 -22.52 16.60
CA GLU A 32 -57.85 -23.52 15.95
C GLU A 32 -57.64 -24.92 16.57
N SER A 33 -56.89 -25.03 17.67
CA SER A 33 -56.65 -26.28 18.43
C SER A 33 -56.22 -27.48 17.56
N TRP A 34 -55.25 -27.28 16.67
CA TRP A 34 -54.80 -28.36 15.77
C TRP A 34 -54.11 -29.48 16.55
N PRO A 35 -54.50 -30.76 16.33
CA PRO A 35 -53.82 -31.90 16.92
C PRO A 35 -52.34 -31.94 16.52
N SER A 36 -51.44 -32.02 17.50
CA SER A 36 -50.00 -31.96 17.27
C SER A 36 -49.24 -32.88 18.22
N GLU A 37 -48.20 -33.52 17.71
CA GLU A 37 -47.29 -34.36 18.49
C GLU A 37 -45.96 -33.64 18.74
N LYS A 38 -45.35 -33.90 19.90
CA LYS A 38 -44.05 -33.31 20.26
C LYS A 38 -42.93 -34.03 19.49
N ARG A 39 -42.10 -33.26 18.80
CA ARG A 39 -40.92 -33.78 18.10
C ARG A 39 -39.81 -34.12 19.09
N HIS A 40 -39.33 -35.36 19.09
CA HIS A 40 -38.15 -35.77 19.85
C HIS A 40 -36.85 -35.39 19.09
N GLY A 41 -35.95 -34.64 19.75
CA GLY A 41 -34.67 -34.15 19.24
C GLY A 41 -34.26 -32.78 19.81
N LYS A 42 -32.98 -32.37 19.67
CA LYS A 42 -32.49 -31.05 20.11
C LYS A 42 -33.22 -29.93 19.34
N GLY A 43 -33.87 -29.02 20.07
CA GLY A 43 -34.61 -27.88 19.52
C GLY A 43 -36.14 -28.05 19.41
N GLY A 44 -36.74 -28.95 20.21
CA GLY A 44 -38.18 -29.19 20.44
C GLY A 44 -39.20 -28.36 19.62
N GLY A 45 -40.12 -29.06 18.92
CA GLY A 45 -41.17 -28.42 18.12
C GLY A 45 -42.40 -29.32 17.93
N LYS A 46 -43.46 -28.79 17.34
CA LYS A 46 -44.72 -29.53 17.06
C LYS A 46 -44.73 -30.12 15.65
N ILE A 47 -45.22 -31.34 15.51
CA ILE A 47 -45.48 -32.05 14.25
C ILE A 47 -46.99 -32.24 14.12
N PHE A 48 -47.54 -31.93 12.95
CA PHE A 48 -48.96 -32.03 12.65
C PHE A 48 -49.19 -33.18 11.66
N PRO A 49 -49.96 -34.22 12.03
CA PRO A 49 -50.43 -35.23 11.09
C PRO A 49 -51.32 -34.60 10.00
N LEU A 50 -51.12 -34.95 8.74
CA LEU A 50 -51.86 -34.36 7.64
C LEU A 50 -53.37 -34.64 7.73
N THR A 51 -53.75 -35.82 8.22
CA THR A 51 -55.16 -36.24 8.39
C THR A 51 -55.92 -35.43 9.44
N SER A 52 -55.22 -34.89 10.44
CA SER A 52 -55.81 -34.14 11.55
C SER A 52 -55.84 -32.62 11.34
N LEU A 53 -55.34 -32.14 10.20
CA LEU A 53 -55.38 -30.71 9.86
C LEU A 53 -56.75 -30.31 9.28
N PRO A 54 -57.19 -29.05 9.46
CA PRO A 54 -58.42 -28.55 8.84
C PRO A 54 -58.45 -28.75 7.32
N GLU A 55 -59.64 -29.02 6.77
CA GLU A 55 -59.86 -29.29 5.33
C GLU A 55 -59.19 -28.24 4.40
N PRO A 56 -59.26 -26.92 4.66
CA PRO A 56 -58.60 -25.92 3.80
C PRO A 56 -57.08 -26.10 3.70
N ILE A 57 -56.45 -26.60 4.77
CA ILE A 57 -54.99 -26.79 4.86
C ILE A 57 -54.60 -28.13 4.23
N ARG A 58 -55.43 -29.17 4.40
CA ARG A 58 -55.27 -30.43 3.68
C ARG A 58 -55.33 -30.23 2.17
N ILE A 59 -56.25 -29.40 1.69
CA ILE A 59 -56.35 -29.03 0.27
C ILE A 59 -55.11 -28.24 -0.18
N ALA A 60 -54.65 -27.26 0.60
CA ALA A 60 -53.44 -26.49 0.29
C ALA A 60 -52.18 -27.38 0.21
N VAL A 61 -52.02 -28.33 1.14
CA VAL A 61 -50.94 -29.31 1.13
C VAL A 61 -51.06 -30.27 -0.06
N LYS A 62 -52.27 -30.77 -0.37
CA LYS A 62 -52.51 -31.64 -1.54
C LYS A 62 -52.16 -30.91 -2.85
N ARG A 63 -52.58 -29.64 -3.01
CA ARG A 63 -52.25 -28.79 -4.16
C ARG A 63 -50.74 -28.56 -4.29
N ALA A 64 -50.06 -28.28 -3.18
CA ALA A 64 -48.60 -28.11 -3.18
C ALA A 64 -47.84 -29.41 -3.49
N ARG A 65 -48.36 -30.57 -3.09
CA ARG A 65 -47.74 -31.89 -3.34
C ARG A 65 -48.00 -32.43 -4.75
N SER A 66 -49.12 -32.08 -5.39
CA SER A 66 -49.52 -32.63 -6.71
C SER A 66 -49.01 -31.81 -7.91
N GLY A 67 -48.38 -30.65 -7.70
CA GLY A 67 -47.81 -29.84 -8.79
C GLY A 67 -48.83 -29.34 -9.84
N LEU A 68 -50.12 -29.62 -9.65
CA LEU A 68 -51.19 -29.35 -10.59
C LEU A 68 -51.75 -27.94 -10.39
N THR A 69 -51.36 -27.05 -11.30
CA THR A 69 -52.09 -25.81 -11.57
C THR A 69 -53.14 -26.16 -12.62
N LEU A 70 -54.40 -26.33 -12.20
CA LEU A 70 -55.51 -26.49 -13.15
C LEU A 70 -55.86 -25.13 -13.77
N LEU A 71 -55.52 -24.97 -15.04
CA LEU A 71 -56.26 -24.14 -15.98
C LEU A 71 -57.62 -24.83 -16.25
N PRO A 72 -58.77 -24.18 -16.07
CA PRO A 72 -60.00 -24.64 -16.68
C PRO A 72 -60.09 -24.08 -18.10
N GLY A 73 -60.05 -24.97 -19.10
CA GLY A 73 -60.40 -24.65 -20.49
C GLY A 73 -61.89 -24.88 -20.75
N GLY A 74 -62.54 -23.93 -21.41
CA GLY A 74 -63.92 -24.01 -21.89
C GLY A 74 -64.36 -22.63 -22.42
N GLN A 75 -64.47 -22.52 -23.74
CA GLN A 75 -64.55 -21.29 -24.53
C GLN A 75 -65.83 -20.47 -24.31
N SER A 76 -65.71 -19.13 -24.27
CA SER A 76 -66.60 -18.23 -25.01
C SER A 76 -65.91 -16.87 -25.21
N GLN A 77 -65.94 -16.39 -26.44
CA GLN A 77 -65.25 -15.20 -26.97
C GLN A 77 -65.96 -13.89 -26.59
N ALA A 78 -65.19 -12.85 -26.27
CA ALA A 78 -65.33 -11.45 -26.76
C ALA A 78 -64.40 -10.49 -25.97
N PRO A 79 -63.93 -9.38 -26.56
CA PRO A 79 -62.51 -9.04 -26.57
C PRO A 79 -62.06 -8.10 -25.45
N VAL A 80 -60.86 -8.33 -24.95
CA VAL A 80 -60.05 -7.32 -24.27
C VAL A 80 -59.14 -6.71 -25.34
N PRO A 81 -59.13 -5.39 -25.57
CA PRO A 81 -58.14 -4.81 -26.46
C PRO A 81 -56.75 -4.98 -25.84
N SER A 82 -55.89 -5.65 -26.59
CA SER A 82 -54.45 -5.67 -26.41
C SER A 82 -53.91 -4.25 -26.54
N VAL A 83 -53.32 -3.72 -25.48
CA VAL A 83 -52.41 -2.58 -25.57
C VAL A 83 -51.05 -3.07 -25.08
N SER A 84 -50.17 -3.36 -26.04
CA SER A 84 -48.72 -3.42 -25.82
C SER A 84 -48.25 -2.09 -25.21
N PRO A 85 -47.14 -2.08 -24.44
CA PRO A 85 -46.71 -0.92 -23.67
C PRO A 85 -46.24 0.20 -24.61
N ALA A 86 -47.17 1.06 -25.01
CA ALA A 86 -46.84 2.33 -25.64
C ALA A 86 -46.22 3.22 -24.57
N SER A 87 -44.92 3.44 -24.71
CA SER A 87 -44.16 4.47 -24.02
C SER A 87 -44.79 5.82 -24.39
N ILE A 88 -45.57 6.40 -23.48
CA ILE A 88 -45.98 7.80 -23.59
C ILE A 88 -44.94 8.61 -22.80
N PRO A 89 -44.30 9.62 -23.40
CA PRO A 89 -43.37 10.49 -22.70
C PRO A 89 -44.15 11.31 -21.67
N VAL A 90 -43.93 11.02 -20.40
CA VAL A 90 -44.27 11.96 -19.34
C VAL A 90 -43.34 13.15 -19.54
N ALA A 91 -43.91 14.32 -19.85
CA ALA A 91 -43.16 15.56 -19.86
C ALA A 91 -42.38 15.67 -18.53
N PRO A 92 -41.06 15.82 -18.55
CA PRO A 92 -40.31 15.92 -17.30
C PRO A 92 -40.67 17.27 -16.69
N ALA A 93 -41.51 17.25 -15.66
CA ALA A 93 -41.48 18.32 -14.67
C ALA A 93 -40.01 18.48 -14.24
N PRO A 94 -39.49 19.72 -14.15
CA PRO A 94 -38.10 19.93 -13.81
C PRO A 94 -37.78 19.16 -12.53
N PRO A 95 -36.70 18.34 -12.51
CA PRO A 95 -36.38 17.57 -11.33
C PRO A 95 -36.14 18.53 -10.17
N ASP A 96 -36.97 18.44 -9.11
CA ASP A 96 -36.69 19.08 -7.83
C ASP A 96 -35.23 18.71 -7.46
N PRO A 97 -34.29 19.68 -7.44
CA PRO A 97 -32.85 19.40 -7.33
C PRO A 97 -32.45 18.60 -6.09
N GLY A 98 -33.34 18.41 -5.11
CA GLY A 98 -33.05 17.67 -3.88
C GLY A 98 -33.50 16.22 -3.82
N LEU A 99 -34.25 15.66 -4.78
CA LEU A 99 -34.80 14.29 -4.68
C LEU A 99 -33.85 13.25 -5.29
N LYS A 100 -33.45 12.23 -4.50
CA LYS A 100 -32.63 11.12 -5.00
C LYS A 100 -33.40 10.33 -6.06
N PRO A 101 -32.74 9.84 -7.14
CA PRO A 101 -33.41 9.07 -8.20
C PRO A 101 -34.21 7.86 -7.71
N ALA A 102 -33.68 7.12 -6.71
CA ALA A 102 -34.37 5.98 -6.12
C ALA A 102 -35.66 6.37 -5.37
N ALA A 103 -35.71 7.57 -4.78
CA ALA A 103 -36.91 8.06 -4.10
C ALA A 103 -38.01 8.45 -5.09
N LEU A 104 -37.63 9.03 -6.24
CA LEU A 104 -38.55 9.34 -7.34
C LEU A 104 -39.11 8.07 -7.98
N ALA A 105 -38.26 7.07 -8.25
CA ALA A 105 -38.69 5.78 -8.80
C ALA A 105 -39.72 5.09 -7.88
N ARG A 106 -39.45 5.07 -6.56
CA ARG A 106 -40.39 4.53 -5.57
C ARG A 106 -41.68 5.33 -5.48
N ALA A 107 -41.63 6.65 -5.71
CA ALA A 107 -42.82 7.51 -5.73
C ALA A 107 -43.67 7.30 -6.99
N ALA A 108 -43.04 7.10 -8.15
CA ALA A 108 -43.71 6.72 -9.40
C ALA A 108 -44.47 5.39 -9.26
N LEU A 109 -43.84 4.36 -8.66
CA LEU A 109 -44.50 3.08 -8.39
C LEU A 109 -45.74 3.22 -7.50
N LYS A 110 -45.70 4.12 -6.50
CA LYS A 110 -46.88 4.40 -5.67
C LYS A 110 -47.98 5.07 -6.50
N ALA A 111 -47.63 6.00 -7.37
CA ALA A 111 -48.58 6.69 -8.24
C ALA A 111 -49.25 5.73 -9.24
N ASP A 112 -48.49 4.79 -9.82
CA ASP A 112 -49.03 3.76 -10.71
C ASP A 112 -49.99 2.82 -9.97
N LEU A 113 -49.64 2.39 -8.75
CA LEU A 113 -50.52 1.58 -7.93
C LEU A 113 -51.84 2.29 -7.60
N VAL A 114 -51.77 3.59 -7.29
CA VAL A 114 -52.96 4.43 -7.04
C VAL A 114 -53.79 4.60 -8.32
N ARG A 115 -53.18 4.80 -9.48
CA ARG A 115 -53.88 4.89 -10.77
C ARG A 115 -54.67 3.62 -11.05
N ASN A 116 -54.04 2.47 -10.89
CA ASN A 116 -54.67 1.16 -11.08
C ASN A 116 -55.82 0.92 -10.08
N TYR A 117 -55.66 1.38 -8.84
CA TYR A 117 -56.70 1.33 -7.82
C TYR A 117 -57.91 2.20 -8.17
N LEU A 118 -57.68 3.42 -8.67
CA LEU A 118 -58.76 4.33 -9.10
C LEU A 118 -59.50 3.78 -10.32
N GLN A 119 -58.78 3.23 -11.31
CA GLN A 119 -59.39 2.57 -12.47
C GLN A 119 -60.29 1.39 -12.05
N ALA A 120 -59.85 0.58 -11.09
CA ALA A 120 -60.67 -0.51 -10.57
C ALA A 120 -61.97 0.00 -9.89
N LYS A 121 -61.90 1.13 -9.18
CA LYS A 121 -63.08 1.79 -8.58
C LYS A 121 -64.03 2.34 -9.63
N ASP A 122 -63.51 2.97 -10.67
CA ASP A 122 -64.33 3.55 -11.74
C ASP A 122 -64.94 2.47 -12.63
N TRP A 123 -64.23 1.37 -12.88
CA TRP A 123 -64.78 0.20 -13.55
C TRP A 123 -65.96 -0.40 -12.77
N ALA A 124 -65.82 -0.53 -11.44
CA ALA A 124 -66.89 -1.03 -10.59
C ALA A 124 -68.14 -0.13 -10.63
N ARG A 125 -67.96 1.19 -10.63
CA ARG A 125 -69.07 2.15 -10.77
C ARG A 125 -69.81 2.00 -12.11
N LYS A 126 -69.06 1.87 -13.22
CA LYS A 126 -69.63 1.75 -14.57
C LYS A 126 -70.41 0.44 -14.78
N HIS A 127 -70.08 -0.61 -14.02
CA HIS A 127 -70.70 -1.94 -14.16
C HIS A 127 -71.65 -2.28 -13.00
N GLY A 128 -72.16 -1.28 -12.27
CA GLY A 128 -73.15 -1.47 -11.21
C GLY A 128 -72.68 -2.27 -9.99
N LYS A 129 -71.35 -2.40 -9.78
CA LYS A 129 -70.77 -3.15 -8.65
C LYS A 129 -70.48 -2.23 -7.47
N THR A 130 -70.59 -2.76 -6.25
CA THR A 130 -70.30 -2.01 -5.02
C THR A 130 -68.82 -1.63 -4.96
N VAL A 131 -68.54 -0.32 -4.85
CA VAL A 131 -67.18 0.21 -4.76
C VAL A 131 -66.40 -0.37 -3.58
N ALA A 132 -67.06 -0.63 -2.44
CA ALA A 132 -66.43 -1.26 -1.27
C ALA A 132 -65.83 -2.64 -1.60
N LYS A 133 -66.62 -3.49 -2.28
CA LYS A 133 -66.18 -4.83 -2.71
C LYS A 133 -65.03 -4.76 -3.72
N ALA A 134 -65.04 -3.76 -4.60
CA ALA A 134 -63.94 -3.52 -5.55
C ALA A 134 -62.65 -3.06 -4.86
N ARG A 135 -62.74 -2.21 -3.83
CA ARG A 135 -61.58 -1.78 -3.02
C ARG A 135 -60.95 -2.95 -2.29
N GLU A 136 -61.77 -3.78 -1.64
CA GLU A 136 -61.31 -4.96 -0.92
C GLU A 136 -60.69 -5.98 -1.88
N ALA A 137 -61.35 -6.27 -3.00
CA ALA A 137 -60.82 -7.18 -4.02
C ALA A 137 -59.48 -6.69 -4.60
N PHE A 138 -59.32 -5.39 -4.84
CA PHE A 138 -58.06 -4.83 -5.34
C PHE A 138 -56.92 -4.98 -4.31
N VAL A 139 -57.18 -4.66 -3.04
CA VAL A 139 -56.18 -4.78 -1.98
C VAL A 139 -55.82 -6.23 -1.72
N VAL A 140 -56.79 -7.14 -1.71
CA VAL A 140 -56.55 -8.58 -1.60
C VAL A 140 -55.75 -9.09 -2.79
N GLY A 141 -56.10 -8.68 -4.01
CA GLY A 141 -55.37 -9.03 -5.23
C GLY A 141 -53.92 -8.52 -5.23
N HIS A 142 -53.69 -7.27 -4.81
CA HIS A 142 -52.35 -6.71 -4.71
C HIS A 142 -51.51 -7.40 -3.62
N ASN A 143 -52.05 -7.54 -2.41
CA ASN A 143 -51.30 -8.09 -1.27
C ASN A 143 -51.10 -9.61 -1.37
N SER A 144 -51.91 -10.33 -2.15
CA SER A 144 -51.70 -11.74 -2.48
C SER A 144 -50.70 -11.97 -3.62
N GLY A 145 -50.25 -10.91 -4.30
CA GLY A 145 -49.37 -10.99 -5.46
C GLY A 145 -50.08 -11.33 -6.78
N ALA A 146 -51.41 -11.46 -6.77
CA ALA A 146 -52.20 -11.69 -7.98
C ALA A 146 -52.28 -10.45 -8.89
N LEU A 147 -52.18 -9.25 -8.32
CA LEU A 147 -52.15 -7.97 -9.04
C LEU A 147 -50.82 -7.25 -8.81
N TYR A 148 -50.13 -6.93 -9.90
CA TYR A 148 -48.89 -6.13 -9.92
C TYR A 148 -47.78 -6.68 -8.99
N PRO A 149 -47.31 -7.93 -9.18
CA PRO A 149 -46.31 -8.56 -8.31
C PRO A 149 -44.98 -7.79 -8.28
N ALA A 150 -44.59 -7.15 -9.39
CA ALA A 150 -43.40 -6.30 -9.44
C ALA A 150 -43.52 -5.05 -8.53
N ILE A 151 -44.71 -4.44 -8.46
CA ILE A 151 -44.97 -3.30 -7.57
C ILE A 151 -44.98 -3.77 -6.11
N LEU A 152 -45.55 -4.95 -5.83
CA LEU A 152 -45.56 -5.54 -4.48
C LEU A 152 -44.15 -5.83 -3.97
N ALA A 153 -43.25 -6.33 -4.83
CA ALA A 153 -41.86 -6.61 -4.46
C ALA A 153 -41.11 -5.35 -3.98
N GLU A 154 -41.39 -4.20 -4.60
CA GLU A 154 -40.73 -2.92 -4.30
C GLU A 154 -41.40 -2.15 -3.13
N LEU A 155 -42.74 -2.08 -3.12
CA LEU A 155 -43.49 -1.26 -2.17
C LEU A 155 -43.95 -2.02 -0.92
N GLY A 156 -44.12 -3.33 -1.01
CA GLY A 156 -44.70 -4.17 0.05
C GLY A 156 -46.23 -4.09 0.13
N PRO A 157 -46.85 -4.84 1.05
CA PRO A 157 -48.30 -4.90 1.20
C PRO A 157 -48.87 -3.54 1.61
N THR A 158 -49.99 -3.17 0.99
CA THR A 158 -50.59 -1.83 1.13
C THR A 158 -52.07 -1.93 1.52
N SER A 159 -52.57 -1.01 2.35
CA SER A 159 -53.98 -0.94 2.75
C SER A 159 -54.78 0.02 1.86
N TRP A 160 -56.10 -0.16 1.80
CA TRP A 160 -56.95 0.77 1.04
C TRP A 160 -56.90 2.20 1.60
N GLN A 161 -56.75 2.38 2.93
CA GLN A 161 -56.59 3.72 3.52
C GLN A 161 -55.30 4.41 3.04
N THR A 162 -54.23 3.64 2.83
CA THR A 162 -52.97 4.16 2.31
C THR A 162 -53.10 4.61 0.86
N LEU A 163 -53.81 3.82 0.04
CA LEU A 163 -54.10 4.17 -1.36
C LEU A 163 -55.00 5.40 -1.48
N GLU A 164 -56.03 5.53 -0.65
CA GLU A 164 -56.89 6.73 -0.62
C GLU A 164 -56.10 7.96 -0.15
N ARG A 165 -55.23 7.83 0.86
CA ARG A 165 -54.35 8.93 1.28
C ARG A 165 -53.43 9.39 0.15
N TRP A 166 -52.78 8.45 -0.54
CA TRP A 166 -51.93 8.79 -1.69
C TRP A 166 -52.73 9.38 -2.86
N ALA A 167 -53.97 8.94 -3.07
CA ALA A 167 -54.84 9.53 -4.09
C ALA A 167 -55.19 11.00 -3.78
N VAL A 168 -55.43 11.32 -2.50
CA VAL A 168 -55.64 12.71 -2.06
C VAL A 168 -54.37 13.54 -2.22
N GLU A 169 -53.21 12.98 -1.85
CA GLU A 169 -51.92 13.65 -1.95
C GLU A 169 -51.53 13.95 -3.41
N LEU A 170 -51.73 12.99 -4.31
CA LEU A 170 -51.55 13.21 -5.76
C LEU A 170 -52.51 14.25 -6.30
N ARG A 171 -53.79 14.22 -5.90
CA ARG A 171 -54.77 15.22 -6.36
C ARG A 171 -54.41 16.64 -5.93
N ARG A 172 -53.89 16.81 -4.70
CA ARG A 172 -53.41 18.11 -4.19
C ARG A 172 -52.16 18.60 -4.91
N ALA A 173 -51.38 17.70 -5.50
CA ALA A 173 -50.15 17.98 -6.21
C ALA A 173 -50.31 17.90 -7.74
N ASP A 174 -51.52 18.09 -8.26
CA ASP A 174 -51.83 18.02 -9.70
C ASP A 174 -51.30 16.75 -10.41
N HIS A 175 -51.45 15.62 -9.72
CA HIS A 175 -50.97 14.30 -10.14
C HIS A 175 -49.46 14.13 -10.30
N ASP A 176 -48.65 15.04 -9.76
CA ASP A 176 -47.19 14.88 -9.68
C ASP A 176 -46.81 13.75 -8.72
N CYS A 177 -46.19 12.70 -9.26
CA CYS A 177 -45.73 11.55 -8.50
C CYS A 177 -44.63 11.91 -7.48
N ALA A 178 -43.86 12.99 -7.69
CA ALA A 178 -42.83 13.43 -6.76
C ALA A 178 -43.39 13.81 -5.39
N ALA A 179 -44.69 14.14 -5.31
CA ALA A 179 -45.38 14.40 -4.05
C ALA A 179 -45.38 13.20 -3.09
N LEU A 180 -45.38 11.97 -3.62
CA LEU A 180 -45.37 10.74 -2.81
C LEU A 180 -43.97 10.29 -2.36
N ALA A 181 -42.93 11.06 -2.71
CA ALA A 181 -41.57 10.80 -2.29
C ALA A 181 -41.38 11.15 -0.79
N PRO A 182 -40.67 10.32 0.00
CA PRO A 182 -40.43 10.61 1.40
C PRO A 182 -39.60 11.90 1.57
N ARG A 183 -40.20 12.93 2.16
CA ARG A 183 -39.56 14.24 2.44
C ARG A 183 -38.95 14.35 3.85
N HIS A 184 -38.73 13.23 4.53
CA HIS A 184 -38.19 13.22 5.89
C HIS A 184 -36.81 13.90 5.97
N GLY A 185 -36.65 14.86 6.89
CA GLY A 185 -35.36 15.45 7.24
C GLY A 185 -34.98 16.77 6.54
N ARG A 186 -35.70 17.22 5.51
CA ARG A 186 -35.34 18.46 4.78
C ARG A 186 -35.50 19.75 5.58
N HIS A 187 -36.54 19.86 6.42
CA HIS A 187 -36.75 21.03 7.29
C HIS A 187 -35.61 21.25 8.31
N ARG A 188 -34.69 20.28 8.48
CA ARG A 188 -33.57 20.37 9.42
C ARG A 188 -32.21 20.40 8.75
N GLN A 189 -32.13 20.43 7.42
CA GLN A 189 -30.86 20.63 6.72
C GLN A 189 -30.40 22.08 6.91
N GLY A 190 -29.18 22.26 7.45
CA GLY A 190 -28.56 23.58 7.65
C GLY A 190 -28.79 24.22 9.03
N VAL A 191 -29.73 23.73 9.85
CA VAL A 191 -29.95 24.25 11.21
C VAL A 191 -29.10 23.48 12.20
N SER A 192 -27.93 24.03 12.57
CA SER A 192 -27.11 23.49 13.65
C SER A 192 -27.81 23.73 14.99
N LYS A 193 -27.96 22.68 15.80
CA LYS A 193 -28.40 22.81 17.19
C LYS A 193 -27.25 23.18 18.14
N VAL A 194 -26.01 23.16 17.65
CA VAL A 194 -24.81 23.46 18.42
C VAL A 194 -24.67 24.97 18.56
N THR A 195 -24.58 25.44 19.80
CA THR A 195 -24.38 26.86 20.09
C THR A 195 -22.94 27.28 19.74
N GLU A 196 -22.73 28.56 19.51
CA GLU A 196 -21.41 29.10 19.19
C GLU A 196 -20.40 28.83 20.33
N ALA A 197 -20.81 29.04 21.58
CA ALA A 197 -19.98 28.74 22.75
C ALA A 197 -19.61 27.24 22.88
N GLU A 198 -20.53 26.34 22.52
CA GLU A 198 -20.26 24.89 22.44
C GLU A 198 -19.25 24.57 21.35
N ALA A 199 -19.44 25.14 20.15
CA ALA A 199 -18.57 24.92 19.01
C ALA A 199 -17.15 25.44 19.28
N GLU A 200 -17.03 26.66 19.78
CA GLU A 200 -15.76 27.31 20.07
C GLU A 200 -14.96 26.54 21.14
N THR A 201 -15.57 26.28 22.30
CA THR A 201 -14.91 25.56 23.39
C THR A 201 -14.50 24.14 22.97
N LEU A 202 -15.36 23.45 22.21
CA LEU A 202 -15.08 22.10 21.73
C LEU A 202 -13.95 22.07 20.70
N MET A 203 -13.92 23.03 19.76
CA MET A 203 -12.86 23.11 18.74
C MET A 203 -11.53 23.52 19.36
N LYS A 204 -11.52 24.41 20.36
CA LYS A 204 -10.31 24.78 21.12
C LYS A 204 -9.63 23.55 21.74
N LEU A 205 -10.41 22.68 22.40
CA LEU A 205 -9.89 21.43 22.96
C LEU A 205 -9.45 20.44 21.87
N LEU A 206 -10.21 20.31 20.79
CA LEU A 206 -9.94 19.29 19.77
C LEU A 206 -8.81 19.63 18.81
N LEU A 207 -8.58 20.92 18.54
CA LEU A 207 -7.47 21.38 17.70
C LEU A 207 -6.17 21.57 18.49
N HIS A 208 -6.20 21.35 19.81
CA HIS A 208 -5.00 21.37 20.64
C HIS A 208 -4.02 20.24 20.30
N GLN A 209 -2.72 20.51 20.39
CA GLN A 209 -1.64 19.58 20.04
C GLN A 209 -1.62 18.31 20.93
N HIS A 210 -2.25 18.35 22.11
CA HIS A 210 -2.38 17.22 23.04
C HIS A 210 -3.36 16.12 22.56
N LYS A 211 -4.01 16.31 21.40
CA LYS A 211 -4.85 15.30 20.75
C LYS A 211 -5.95 14.70 21.61
N PHE A 212 -6.67 15.53 22.38
CA PHE A 212 -7.81 15.08 23.18
C PHE A 212 -8.76 14.19 22.37
N LYS A 213 -9.23 13.10 23.01
CA LYS A 213 -10.23 12.20 22.41
C LYS A 213 -11.56 12.94 22.31
N THR A 214 -12.31 12.70 21.24
CA THR A 214 -13.59 13.38 20.98
C THR A 214 -14.60 13.23 22.13
N ALA A 215 -14.69 12.06 22.75
CA ALA A 215 -15.57 11.86 23.90
C ALA A 215 -15.17 12.74 25.09
N THR A 216 -13.89 12.70 25.47
CA THR A 216 -13.33 13.48 26.58
C THR A 216 -13.46 14.99 26.34
N ALA A 217 -13.21 15.45 25.11
CA ALA A 217 -13.35 16.88 24.77
C ALA A 217 -14.81 17.36 24.87
N ILE A 218 -15.79 16.51 24.52
CA ILE A 218 -17.21 16.83 24.67
C ILE A 218 -17.60 16.93 26.15
N GLU A 219 -17.14 15.98 26.98
CA GLU A 219 -17.37 16.00 28.43
C GLU A 219 -16.77 17.27 29.06
N MET A 220 -15.49 17.56 28.76
CA MET A 220 -14.80 18.77 29.24
C MET A 220 -15.50 20.05 28.76
N THR A 221 -15.94 20.11 27.50
CA THR A 221 -16.68 21.28 26.98
C THR A 221 -17.93 21.54 27.80
N LYS A 222 -18.72 20.50 28.08
CA LYS A 222 -19.94 20.65 28.90
C LYS A 222 -19.62 21.09 30.32
N MET A 223 -18.56 20.56 30.93
CA MET A 223 -18.12 20.96 32.27
C MET A 223 -17.66 22.43 32.31
N LEU A 224 -16.83 22.85 31.35
CA LEU A 224 -16.31 24.22 31.26
C LEU A 224 -17.43 25.24 31.02
N LEU A 225 -18.39 24.92 30.15
CA LEU A 225 -19.55 25.80 29.93
C LEU A 225 -20.43 25.90 31.17
N ALA A 226 -20.65 24.78 31.88
CA ALA A 226 -21.40 24.78 33.13
C ALA A 226 -20.72 25.64 34.22
N GLN A 227 -19.39 25.57 34.34
CA GLN A 227 -18.64 26.41 35.28
C GLN A 227 -18.73 27.90 34.94
N LYS A 228 -18.80 28.25 33.66
CA LYS A 228 -19.00 29.62 33.17
C LYS A 228 -20.47 30.09 33.21
N GLY A 229 -21.39 29.24 33.68
CA GLY A 229 -22.82 29.55 33.70
C GLY A 229 -23.48 29.59 32.32
N ILE A 230 -22.85 29.04 31.28
CA ILE A 230 -23.36 29.01 29.91
C ILE A 230 -24.08 27.67 29.67
N ALA A 231 -25.33 27.74 29.21
CA ALA A 231 -26.11 26.54 28.91
C ALA A 231 -25.56 25.79 27.68
N SER A 232 -25.42 24.47 27.81
CA SER A 232 -25.03 23.56 26.72
C SER A 232 -26.19 22.61 26.35
N PRO A 233 -27.18 23.07 25.56
CA PRO A 233 -28.38 22.30 25.25
C PRO A 233 -28.14 21.15 24.26
N SER A 234 -27.01 21.13 23.55
CA SER A 234 -26.73 20.08 22.56
C SER A 234 -26.48 18.74 23.22
N SER A 235 -27.03 17.66 22.66
CA SER A 235 -26.70 16.31 23.10
C SER A 235 -25.28 15.92 22.71
N VAL A 236 -24.67 14.97 23.45
CA VAL A 236 -23.34 14.42 23.13
C VAL A 236 -23.26 13.94 21.68
N SER A 237 -24.32 13.29 21.19
CA SER A 237 -24.40 12.84 19.80
C SER A 237 -24.43 14.00 18.80
N THR A 238 -25.08 15.11 19.14
CA THR A 238 -25.13 16.31 18.29
C THR A 238 -23.73 16.94 18.19
N LEU A 239 -23.03 17.08 19.32
CA LEU A 239 -21.66 17.58 19.35
C LEU A 239 -20.69 16.65 18.60
N ARG A 240 -20.84 15.33 18.74
CA ARG A 240 -20.05 14.37 17.95
C ARG A 240 -20.29 14.51 16.45
N ASN A 241 -21.55 14.65 16.03
CA ASN A 241 -21.89 14.87 14.62
C ASN A 241 -21.30 16.19 14.09
N TYR A 242 -21.27 17.24 14.92
CA TYR A 242 -20.61 18.49 14.60
C TYR A 242 -19.11 18.30 14.35
N VAL A 243 -18.41 17.57 15.23
CA VAL A 243 -16.99 17.24 15.06
C VAL A 243 -16.75 16.44 13.77
N GLU A 244 -17.57 15.43 13.47
CA GLU A 244 -17.45 14.66 12.22
C GLU A 244 -17.80 15.48 10.97
N SER A 245 -18.67 16.49 11.09
CA SER A 245 -18.89 17.47 10.01
C SER A 245 -17.66 18.33 9.80
N PHE A 246 -17.10 18.88 10.88
CA PHE A 246 -15.90 19.72 10.82
C PHE A 246 -14.73 18.97 10.20
N LYS A 247 -14.44 17.74 10.64
CA LYS A 247 -13.38 16.89 10.05
C LYS A 247 -13.51 16.71 8.53
N ARG A 248 -14.74 16.62 8.03
CA ARG A 248 -14.99 16.44 6.59
C ARG A 248 -14.83 17.74 5.80
N GLN A 249 -15.22 18.87 6.39
CA GLN A 249 -15.20 20.19 5.74
C GLN A 249 -13.84 20.88 5.86
N HIS A 250 -13.11 20.61 6.94
CA HIS A 250 -11.84 21.26 7.31
C HIS A 250 -10.77 20.21 7.64
N ALA A 251 -10.60 19.24 6.74
CA ALA A 251 -9.66 18.13 6.93
C ALA A 251 -8.20 18.62 7.00
N ASP A 252 -7.88 19.70 6.30
CA ASP A 252 -6.62 20.43 6.32
C ASP A 252 -6.30 20.98 7.73
N VAL A 253 -7.18 21.81 8.29
CA VAL A 253 -7.01 22.41 9.62
C VAL A 253 -6.94 21.31 10.67
N TRP A 254 -7.87 20.35 10.63
CA TRP A 254 -7.87 19.23 11.58
C TRP A 254 -6.56 18.43 11.55
N THR A 255 -6.03 18.17 10.36
CA THR A 255 -4.77 17.40 10.19
C THR A 255 -3.56 18.22 10.60
N LEU A 256 -3.47 19.49 10.22
CA LEU A 256 -2.34 20.36 10.58
C LEU A 256 -2.27 20.57 12.10
N SER A 257 -3.37 20.99 12.72
CA SER A 257 -3.40 21.33 14.15
C SER A 257 -3.10 20.13 15.05
N ARG A 258 -3.52 18.92 14.64
CA ARG A 258 -3.32 17.71 15.45
C ARG A 258 -2.09 16.92 15.01
N ASP A 259 -1.95 16.61 13.73
CA ASP A 259 -0.92 15.70 13.23
C ASP A 259 0.33 16.40 12.67
N GLY A 260 0.29 17.72 12.52
CA GLY A 260 1.43 18.54 12.09
C GLY A 260 1.60 18.66 10.58
N GLN A 261 2.59 19.47 10.18
CA GLN A 261 2.82 19.85 8.78
C GLN A 261 3.09 18.66 7.86
N LYS A 262 3.86 17.67 8.32
CA LYS A 262 4.13 16.46 7.53
C LYS A 262 2.85 15.71 7.18
N ALA A 263 1.94 15.54 8.15
CA ALA A 263 0.68 14.85 7.93
C ALA A 263 -0.25 15.64 7.00
N LEU A 264 -0.21 16.98 7.05
CA LEU A 264 -0.94 17.82 6.09
C LEU A 264 -0.46 17.54 4.66
N VAL A 265 0.85 17.54 4.44
CA VAL A 265 1.45 17.22 3.13
C VAL A 265 1.12 15.78 2.69
N ASP A 266 1.27 14.82 3.60
CA ASP A 266 1.14 13.39 3.31
C ASP A 266 -0.30 12.88 3.20
N LYS A 267 -1.29 13.57 3.79
CA LYS A 267 -2.69 13.12 3.80
C LYS A 267 -3.63 14.03 3.02
N ILE A 268 -3.39 15.35 3.03
CA ILE A 268 -4.37 16.34 2.54
C ILE A 268 -3.86 17.07 1.29
N ALA A 269 -2.62 17.54 1.28
CA ALA A 269 -2.11 18.37 0.21
C ALA A 269 -2.21 17.67 -1.16
N PRO A 270 -2.47 18.44 -2.25
CA PRO A 270 -2.42 17.92 -3.61
C PRO A 270 -1.07 17.23 -3.89
N PHE A 271 -1.11 16.12 -4.62
CA PHE A 271 0.10 15.43 -5.08
C PHE A 271 0.20 15.51 -6.59
N PHE A 272 1.44 15.66 -7.06
CA PHE A 272 1.76 15.52 -8.47
C PHE A 272 1.54 14.07 -8.89
N ARG A 273 0.64 13.86 -9.85
CA ARG A 273 0.49 12.57 -10.53
C ARG A 273 1.51 12.52 -11.65
N ARG A 274 2.40 11.53 -11.61
CA ARG A 274 3.28 11.22 -12.73
C ARG A 274 2.55 10.25 -13.64
N ASP A 275 2.64 10.49 -14.94
CA ASP A 275 2.15 9.56 -15.94
C ASP A 275 3.20 8.48 -16.18
N ASP A 276 3.10 7.40 -15.42
CA ASP A 276 4.02 6.27 -15.49
C ASP A 276 3.89 5.51 -16.81
N SER A 277 2.87 5.80 -17.64
CA SER A 277 2.69 5.17 -18.96
C SER A 277 3.71 5.61 -20.02
N LEU A 278 4.43 6.70 -19.75
CA LEU A 278 5.49 7.22 -20.60
C LEU A 278 6.82 6.47 -20.43
N LEU A 279 6.93 5.61 -19.41
CA LEU A 279 8.14 4.85 -19.11
C LEU A 279 8.09 3.47 -19.75
N SER A 280 9.22 3.06 -20.32
CA SER A 280 9.49 1.69 -20.74
C SER A 280 10.31 0.95 -19.69
N VAL A 281 10.24 -0.38 -19.70
CA VAL A 281 11.05 -1.23 -18.81
C VAL A 281 12.52 -0.94 -19.01
N GLY A 282 13.24 -0.70 -17.91
CA GLY A 282 14.65 -0.32 -17.90
C GLY A 282 14.91 1.17 -18.09
N ASP A 283 13.89 2.02 -18.29
CA ASP A 283 14.14 3.48 -18.32
C ASP A 283 14.53 4.00 -16.94
N VAL A 284 13.78 3.62 -15.89
CA VAL A 284 14.04 4.09 -14.53
C VAL A 284 13.91 2.95 -13.53
N LEU A 285 15.00 2.69 -12.79
CA LEU A 285 14.97 1.86 -11.60
C LEU A 285 14.86 2.71 -10.34
N ILE A 286 14.08 2.25 -9.37
CA ILE A 286 13.95 2.86 -8.06
C ILE A 286 14.63 1.93 -7.05
N ALA A 287 15.65 2.46 -6.40
CA ALA A 287 16.42 1.74 -5.39
C ALA A 287 15.97 2.14 -3.99
N ASP A 288 15.67 1.14 -3.16
CA ASP A 288 15.33 1.38 -1.76
C ASP A 288 15.72 0.20 -0.86
N GLY A 289 15.93 0.50 0.43
CA GLY A 289 16.32 -0.46 1.44
C GLY A 289 15.20 -0.70 2.47
N HIS A 290 14.83 -1.96 2.69
CA HIS A 290 13.79 -2.33 3.64
C HIS A 290 14.33 -3.24 4.75
N PRO A 291 14.29 -2.82 6.03
CA PRO A 291 14.65 -3.70 7.13
C PRO A 291 13.59 -4.81 7.30
N CYS A 292 13.93 -6.05 6.95
CA CYS A 292 12.98 -7.15 6.89
C CYS A 292 12.42 -7.53 8.25
N ASN A 293 11.15 -7.88 8.35
CA ASN A 293 10.51 -8.26 9.62
C ASN A 293 10.74 -9.73 10.01
N PHE A 294 11.83 -10.36 9.58
CA PHE A 294 12.21 -11.73 9.93
C PHE A 294 13.73 -11.83 10.17
N ARG A 295 14.20 -12.98 10.66
CA ARG A 295 15.63 -13.25 10.92
C ARG A 295 16.19 -14.31 9.98
N VAL A 296 17.47 -14.19 9.66
CA VAL A 296 18.26 -15.19 8.93
C VAL A 296 19.53 -15.51 9.71
N ILE A 297 20.10 -16.69 9.49
CA ILE A 297 21.41 -17.04 10.05
C ILE A 297 22.49 -16.31 9.25
N HIS A 298 23.35 -15.58 9.94
CA HIS A 298 24.49 -14.91 9.33
C HIS A 298 25.54 -15.96 8.92
N PRO A 299 25.93 -16.07 7.62
CA PRO A 299 26.82 -17.14 7.14
C PRO A 299 28.17 -17.22 7.87
N MET A 300 28.79 -16.06 8.16
CA MET A 300 30.10 -16.01 8.83
C MET A 300 30.04 -16.20 10.36
N THR A 301 28.99 -15.74 11.04
CA THR A 301 28.95 -15.73 12.53
C THR A 301 28.06 -16.83 13.11
N GLY A 302 27.21 -17.45 12.30
CA GLY A 302 26.22 -18.44 12.73
C GLY A 302 25.06 -17.87 13.57
N LYS A 303 25.04 -16.57 13.84
CA LYS A 303 24.03 -15.93 14.72
C LYS A 303 22.83 -15.43 13.90
N PRO A 304 21.60 -15.49 14.47
CA PRO A 304 20.43 -14.87 13.86
C PRO A 304 20.56 -13.34 13.78
N VAL A 305 20.40 -12.79 12.58
CA VAL A 305 20.42 -11.35 12.29
C VAL A 305 19.17 -10.95 11.50
N ARG A 306 18.75 -9.69 11.62
CA ARG A 306 17.67 -9.11 10.82
C ARG A 306 18.28 -8.50 9.56
N PRO A 307 18.04 -9.07 8.35
CA PRO A 307 18.61 -8.52 7.13
C PRO A 307 17.87 -7.25 6.69
N VAL A 308 18.54 -6.45 5.87
CA VAL A 308 17.92 -5.36 5.10
C VAL A 308 17.86 -5.79 3.65
N LEU A 309 16.67 -5.84 3.06
CA LEU A 309 16.51 -6.07 1.63
C LEU A 309 16.84 -4.79 0.86
N ILE A 310 17.88 -4.82 0.03
CA ILE A 310 18.14 -3.77 -0.95
C ILE A 310 17.51 -4.21 -2.26
N ALA A 311 16.54 -3.46 -2.77
CA ALA A 311 15.81 -3.82 -3.98
C ALA A 311 15.81 -2.68 -4.99
N TYR A 312 15.94 -3.05 -6.27
CA TYR A 312 15.73 -2.17 -7.42
C TYR A 312 14.42 -2.58 -8.08
N GLN A 313 13.43 -1.71 -8.02
CA GLN A 313 12.17 -1.87 -8.71
C GLN A 313 12.22 -1.15 -10.06
N ASP A 314 11.81 -1.80 -11.13
CA ASP A 314 11.56 -1.13 -12.40
C ASP A 314 10.24 -0.34 -12.32
N TRP A 315 10.30 0.96 -12.60
CA TRP A 315 9.13 1.83 -12.42
C TRP A 315 8.00 1.46 -13.38
N ALA A 316 8.31 1.21 -14.66
CA ALA A 316 7.32 0.92 -15.69
C ALA A 316 6.51 -0.36 -15.39
N SER A 317 7.19 -1.43 -14.98
CA SER A 317 6.57 -2.74 -14.70
C SER A 317 6.14 -2.95 -13.24
N ARG A 318 6.66 -2.17 -12.29
CA ARG A 318 6.57 -2.42 -10.83
C ARG A 318 7.22 -3.72 -10.37
N ASP A 319 7.91 -4.45 -11.23
CA ASP A 319 8.61 -5.67 -10.84
C ASP A 319 9.98 -5.37 -10.24
N ILE A 320 10.50 -6.29 -9.43
CA ILE A 320 11.85 -6.18 -8.84
C ILE A 320 12.87 -6.64 -9.86
N ALA A 321 13.56 -5.70 -10.50
CA ALA A 321 14.65 -5.98 -11.44
C ALA A 321 15.76 -6.79 -10.76
N GLY A 322 16.12 -6.46 -9.51
CA GLY A 322 17.09 -7.22 -8.75
C GLY A 322 17.14 -6.79 -7.29
N TYR A 323 17.68 -7.66 -6.44
CA TYR A 323 17.81 -7.40 -5.01
C TYR A 323 18.99 -8.15 -4.39
N THR A 324 19.33 -7.75 -3.17
CA THR A 324 20.15 -8.56 -2.26
C THR A 324 19.72 -8.37 -0.81
N TYR A 325 20.05 -9.33 0.05
CA TYR A 325 19.95 -9.16 1.49
C TYR A 325 21.28 -8.67 2.04
N MET A 326 21.24 -7.52 2.70
CA MET A 326 22.37 -6.90 3.39
C MET A 326 22.29 -7.25 4.88
N LEU A 327 23.31 -7.95 5.39
CA LEU A 327 23.40 -8.36 6.80
C LEU A 327 24.10 -7.33 7.68
N THR A 328 25.07 -6.64 7.10
CA THR A 328 25.83 -5.54 7.67
C THR A 328 25.84 -4.40 6.66
N GLU A 329 25.91 -3.18 7.15
CA GLU A 329 25.87 -1.98 6.31
C GLU A 329 27.07 -1.97 5.35
N ASP A 330 26.80 -2.16 4.05
CA ASP A 330 27.84 -2.30 3.03
C ASP A 330 27.34 -1.82 1.65
N VAL A 331 28.18 -1.02 0.97
CA VAL A 331 27.94 -0.52 -0.39
C VAL A 331 27.97 -1.66 -1.41
N SER A 332 28.74 -2.72 -1.15
CA SER A 332 28.81 -3.87 -2.06
C SER A 332 27.45 -4.52 -2.29
N ALA A 333 26.57 -4.51 -1.28
CA ALA A 333 25.21 -5.02 -1.38
C ALA A 333 24.38 -4.22 -2.42
N ILE A 334 24.55 -2.90 -2.45
CA ILE A 334 23.85 -2.03 -3.40
C ILE A 334 24.34 -2.31 -4.84
N HIS A 335 25.65 -2.47 -5.03
CA HIS A 335 26.23 -2.82 -6.33
C HIS A 335 25.81 -4.21 -6.79
N LEU A 336 25.77 -5.20 -5.89
CA LEU A 336 25.33 -6.55 -6.20
C LEU A 336 23.85 -6.59 -6.60
N ALA A 337 22.99 -5.83 -5.92
CA ALA A 337 21.59 -5.70 -6.29
C ALA A 337 21.43 -5.02 -7.67
N LEU A 338 22.22 -3.99 -7.97
CA LEU A 338 22.25 -3.36 -9.30
C LEU A 338 22.73 -4.33 -10.38
N TYR A 339 23.82 -5.07 -10.13
CA TYR A 339 24.36 -6.08 -11.04
C TYR A 339 23.29 -7.12 -11.39
N ARG A 340 22.61 -7.67 -10.38
CA ARG A 340 21.49 -8.60 -10.57
C ARG A 340 20.35 -7.96 -11.37
N SER A 341 20.09 -6.68 -11.15
CA SER A 341 19.06 -5.93 -11.88
C SER A 341 19.38 -5.82 -13.37
N ILE A 342 20.61 -5.41 -13.70
CA ILE A 342 21.07 -5.27 -15.09
C ILE A 342 21.05 -6.62 -15.81
N LEU A 343 21.49 -7.69 -15.13
CA LEU A 343 21.42 -9.04 -15.68
C LEU A 343 19.99 -9.47 -15.99
N ARG A 344 19.06 -9.27 -15.05
CA ARG A 344 17.66 -9.66 -15.23
C ARG A 344 16.96 -8.80 -16.29
N LEU A 345 17.27 -7.51 -16.36
CA LEU A 345 16.77 -6.63 -17.42
C LEU A 345 17.30 -7.01 -18.79
N GLY A 346 18.50 -7.60 -18.86
CA GLY A 346 19.20 -7.87 -20.12
C GLY A 346 19.67 -6.62 -20.84
N LYS A 347 19.73 -5.47 -20.14
CA LYS A 347 20.19 -4.16 -20.61
C LYS A 347 20.52 -3.25 -19.42
N ILE A 348 21.33 -2.21 -19.65
CA ILE A 348 21.67 -1.21 -18.65
C ILE A 348 20.49 -0.22 -18.53
N PRO A 349 20.04 0.14 -17.31
CA PRO A 349 18.97 1.11 -17.16
C PRO A 349 19.42 2.53 -17.51
N LYS A 350 18.50 3.40 -17.96
CA LYS A 350 18.86 4.79 -18.29
C LYS A 350 19.03 5.67 -17.06
N ALA A 351 18.22 5.44 -16.03
CA ALA A 351 18.29 6.18 -14.78
C ALA A 351 18.03 5.31 -13.55
N VAL A 352 18.61 5.73 -12.42
CA VAL A 352 18.36 5.15 -11.10
C VAL A 352 17.97 6.26 -10.14
N LEU A 353 16.82 6.07 -9.49
CA LEU A 353 16.33 6.90 -8.40
C LEU A 353 16.72 6.31 -7.06
N LEU A 354 17.62 7.00 -6.36
CA LEU A 354 18.13 6.60 -5.06
C LEU A 354 17.39 7.35 -3.94
N ASP A 355 17.26 6.71 -2.78
CA ASP A 355 16.80 7.38 -1.57
C ASP A 355 17.80 8.45 -1.08
N ASN A 356 17.29 9.60 -0.67
CA ASN A 356 18.04 10.65 0.03
C ASN A 356 18.21 10.40 1.54
N GLY A 357 17.76 9.24 2.06
CA GLY A 357 17.92 8.89 3.47
C GLY A 357 19.36 9.13 3.95
N ARG A 358 19.54 9.92 5.02
CA ARG A 358 20.86 10.27 5.58
C ARG A 358 21.74 9.03 5.79
N ALA A 359 21.16 7.89 6.14
CA ALA A 359 21.88 6.62 6.31
C ALA A 359 22.31 5.99 4.97
N PHE A 360 21.49 6.07 3.92
CA PHE A 360 21.87 5.60 2.58
C PHE A 360 22.95 6.51 1.99
N LYS A 361 22.78 7.83 2.12
CA LYS A 361 23.81 8.80 1.75
C LYS A 361 25.10 8.63 2.54
N ALA A 362 25.06 8.55 3.87
CA ALA A 362 26.27 8.47 4.67
C ALA A 362 27.06 7.16 4.47
N LYS A 363 26.43 6.07 4.01
CA LYS A 363 27.10 4.78 3.75
C LYS A 363 27.61 4.65 2.32
N VAL A 364 26.82 5.12 1.35
CA VAL A 364 27.22 5.22 -0.07
C VAL A 364 28.28 6.31 -0.26
N PHE A 365 28.24 7.36 0.56
CA PHE A 365 29.11 8.54 0.53
C PHE A 365 29.78 8.79 1.89
N THR A 366 30.40 7.77 2.50
CA THR A 366 31.12 7.99 3.75
C THR A 366 32.37 8.84 3.47
N GLN A 367 32.29 10.10 3.90
CA GLN A 367 33.26 11.21 3.85
C GLN A 367 33.22 12.05 2.57
N ASN A 368 33.12 13.38 2.79
CA ASN A 368 33.10 14.50 1.84
C ASN A 368 33.87 14.25 0.55
N ILE A 369 33.21 13.66 -0.42
CA ILE A 369 33.74 13.50 -1.75
C ILE A 369 32.58 13.82 -2.68
N ASP A 370 32.81 14.81 -3.56
CA ASP A 370 31.91 15.13 -4.65
C ASP A 370 31.40 13.85 -5.31
N LEU A 371 30.15 13.88 -5.79
CA LEU A 371 29.60 12.74 -6.53
C LEU A 371 30.60 12.26 -7.59
N GLU A 372 31.36 13.15 -8.23
CA GLU A 372 32.40 12.78 -9.19
C GLU A 372 33.55 11.90 -8.64
N SER A 373 33.86 11.92 -7.35
CA SER A 373 35.05 11.24 -6.79
C SER A 373 34.75 10.09 -5.82
N SER A 374 33.47 9.77 -5.58
CA SER A 374 33.07 8.62 -4.77
C SER A 374 32.67 7.45 -5.69
N GLY A 375 33.29 6.28 -5.50
CA GLY A 375 33.21 5.11 -6.40
C GLY A 375 31.80 4.61 -6.77
N CYS A 376 30.74 5.12 -6.14
CA CYS A 376 29.36 4.92 -6.58
C CYS A 376 28.98 5.79 -7.78
N ALA A 377 29.26 7.11 -7.81
CA ALA A 377 29.00 7.86 -9.05
C ALA A 377 30.00 7.49 -10.15
N GLY A 378 31.19 7.00 -9.79
CA GLY A 378 32.08 6.33 -10.72
C GLY A 378 31.47 5.05 -11.33
N LEU A 379 30.73 4.24 -10.57
CA LEU A 379 30.03 3.06 -11.12
C LEU A 379 28.86 3.44 -12.03
N TYR A 380 27.94 4.28 -11.55
CA TYR A 380 26.78 4.68 -12.36
C TYR A 380 27.20 5.46 -13.60
N GLY A 381 28.18 6.37 -13.47
CA GLY A 381 28.75 7.11 -14.58
C GLY A 381 29.44 6.21 -15.62
N ARG A 382 30.20 5.19 -15.20
CA ARG A 382 30.80 4.20 -16.12
C ARG A 382 29.76 3.39 -16.90
N LEU A 383 28.61 3.14 -16.30
CA LEU A 383 27.47 2.49 -16.95
C LEU A 383 26.58 3.50 -17.71
N ASN A 384 26.95 4.78 -17.72
CA ASN A 384 26.18 5.90 -18.26
C ASN A 384 24.73 5.96 -17.74
N ILE A 385 24.56 5.68 -16.44
CA ILE A 385 23.26 5.69 -15.75
C ILE A 385 23.08 7.06 -15.10
N LEU A 386 21.99 7.75 -15.44
CA LEU A 386 21.62 8.99 -14.76
C LEU A 386 21.20 8.69 -13.31
N THR A 387 21.91 9.27 -12.34
CA THR A 387 21.53 9.15 -10.93
C THR A 387 20.73 10.36 -10.49
N ALA A 388 19.55 10.11 -9.92
CA ALA A 388 18.72 11.14 -9.34
C ALA A 388 18.37 10.79 -7.90
N PHE A 389 18.47 11.77 -7.00
CA PHE A 389 18.14 11.56 -5.60
C PHE A 389 16.75 12.12 -5.29
N ALA A 390 15.88 11.29 -4.72
CA ALA A 390 14.51 11.69 -4.39
C ALA A 390 14.51 12.74 -3.27
N THR A 391 14.09 13.99 -3.51
CA THR A 391 14.06 15.08 -2.51
C THR A 391 13.53 14.62 -1.15
N PRO A 392 14.23 14.92 -0.02
CA PRO A 392 13.77 14.54 1.31
C PRO A 392 12.34 15.01 1.57
N TYR A 393 11.56 14.24 2.33
CA TYR A 393 10.18 14.57 2.76
C TYR A 393 9.07 14.45 1.70
N LEU A 394 9.39 14.10 0.46
CA LEU A 394 8.39 13.76 -0.57
C LEU A 394 8.21 12.24 -0.66
N ALA A 395 7.75 11.60 0.43
CA ALA A 395 7.52 10.14 0.51
C ALA A 395 6.66 9.61 -0.65
N ARG A 396 5.73 10.43 -1.14
CA ARG A 396 4.84 10.15 -2.27
C ARG A 396 5.55 9.99 -3.63
N VAL A 397 6.86 10.27 -3.73
CA VAL A 397 7.62 10.20 -4.99
C VAL A 397 8.07 8.78 -5.32
N LYS A 398 8.09 7.84 -4.36
CA LYS A 398 8.63 6.50 -4.56
C LYS A 398 7.56 5.40 -4.56
N PRO A 399 7.27 4.78 -5.72
CA PRO A 399 6.25 3.71 -5.78
C PRO A 399 6.66 2.39 -5.10
N ILE A 400 7.94 2.20 -4.74
CA ILE A 400 8.45 0.96 -4.14
C ILE A 400 7.88 0.67 -2.74
N GLU A 401 7.37 1.67 -2.02
CA GLU A 401 6.71 1.45 -0.72
C GLU A 401 5.51 0.48 -0.81
N SER A 402 4.78 0.52 -1.94
CA SER A 402 3.66 -0.40 -2.19
C SER A 402 4.14 -1.85 -2.30
N PHE A 403 5.30 -2.07 -2.91
CA PHE A 403 5.95 -3.37 -2.98
C PHE A 403 6.29 -3.88 -1.58
N PHE A 404 7.00 -3.07 -0.77
CA PHE A 404 7.37 -3.48 0.58
C PHE A 404 6.16 -3.74 1.47
N LYS A 405 5.08 -2.97 1.33
CA LYS A 405 3.81 -3.24 2.02
C LYS A 405 3.22 -4.59 1.60
N THR A 406 3.22 -4.90 0.31
CA THR A 406 2.75 -6.20 -0.20
C THR A 406 3.61 -7.34 0.32
N MET A 407 4.93 -7.17 0.30
CA MET A 407 5.92 -8.11 0.82
C MET A 407 5.72 -8.38 2.32
N GLY A 408 5.57 -7.33 3.14
CA GLY A 408 5.34 -7.47 4.58
C GLY A 408 3.98 -8.05 4.96
N LEU A 409 2.95 -7.86 4.13
CA LEU A 409 1.63 -8.45 4.35
C LEU A 409 1.53 -9.92 3.90
N SER A 410 2.41 -10.38 3.01
CA SER A 410 2.38 -11.73 2.44
C SER A 410 3.64 -12.52 2.78
N PHE A 411 4.75 -12.28 2.07
CA PHE A 411 6.02 -12.99 2.23
C PHE A 411 6.53 -13.03 3.67
N GLU A 412 6.76 -11.88 4.31
CA GLU A 412 7.48 -11.84 5.59
C GLU A 412 6.75 -12.62 6.69
N LYS A 413 5.41 -12.61 6.67
CA LYS A 413 4.58 -13.33 7.64
C LYS A 413 4.59 -14.84 7.43
N MET A 414 4.92 -15.32 6.23
CA MET A 414 5.08 -16.75 5.93
C MET A 414 6.44 -17.29 6.39
N VAL A 415 7.41 -16.41 6.63
CA VAL A 415 8.73 -16.80 7.14
C VAL A 415 8.64 -17.14 8.63
N GLY A 416 8.99 -18.37 9.02
CA GLY A 416 8.86 -18.84 10.42
C GLY A 416 9.58 -17.97 11.45
N SER A 417 10.69 -17.34 11.06
CA SER A 417 11.49 -16.42 11.87
C SER A 417 10.93 -14.99 11.95
N TYR A 418 9.70 -14.73 11.50
CA TYR A 418 9.04 -13.42 11.54
C TYR A 418 8.99 -12.82 12.95
N VAL A 419 9.32 -11.54 13.09
CA VAL A 419 9.47 -10.84 14.38
C VAL A 419 8.45 -9.70 14.58
N GLY A 420 7.73 -9.29 13.53
CA GLY A 420 6.81 -8.16 13.58
C GLY A 420 7.44 -6.84 13.11
N GLY A 421 6.64 -6.02 12.41
CA GLY A 421 7.06 -4.68 11.96
C GLY A 421 6.82 -3.53 12.93
N SER A 422 6.10 -3.78 14.03
CA SER A 422 5.89 -2.83 15.12
C SER A 422 5.73 -3.59 16.44
N ILE A 423 5.64 -2.86 17.56
CA ILE A 423 5.38 -3.47 18.88
C ILE A 423 4.04 -4.19 18.88
N GLU A 424 3.01 -3.59 18.28
CA GLU A 424 1.65 -4.15 18.16
C GLU A 424 1.60 -5.36 17.22
N ALA A 425 2.40 -5.32 16.15
CA ALA A 425 2.46 -6.38 15.15
C ALA A 425 3.37 -7.57 15.56
N LYS A 426 3.94 -7.55 16.77
CA LYS A 426 4.76 -8.66 17.29
C LYS A 426 3.93 -9.94 17.41
N PRO A 427 4.41 -11.07 16.87
CA PRO A 427 3.78 -12.37 17.08
C PRO A 427 3.65 -12.70 18.57
N ALA A 428 2.60 -13.44 18.92
CA ALA A 428 2.31 -13.82 20.31
C ALA A 428 3.53 -14.48 20.99
N ARG A 429 4.23 -15.39 20.29
CA ARG A 429 5.45 -16.06 20.78
C ARG A 429 6.59 -15.12 21.21
N MET A 430 6.59 -13.86 20.76
CA MET A 430 7.62 -12.86 21.14
C MET A 430 7.23 -12.02 22.36
N LYS A 431 6.02 -12.18 22.91
CA LYS A 431 5.57 -11.41 24.08
C LYS A 431 6.18 -11.97 25.37
N ARG A 432 6.61 -11.08 26.27
CA ARG A 432 7.40 -11.40 27.48
C ARG A 432 6.77 -12.46 28.40
N ASN A 433 5.44 -12.61 28.38
CA ASN A 433 4.70 -13.53 29.28
C ASN A 433 3.90 -14.63 28.54
N GLU A 434 4.13 -14.84 27.24
CA GLU A 434 3.33 -15.76 26.42
C GLU A 434 3.99 -17.15 26.30
N LYS A 435 3.96 -17.92 27.39
CA LYS A 435 4.66 -19.21 27.48
C LYS A 435 4.08 -20.30 26.56
N PHE A 436 2.78 -20.27 26.28
CA PHE A 436 2.11 -21.28 25.45
C PHE A 436 2.57 -21.19 23.99
N MET A 437 2.44 -20.00 23.39
CA MET A 437 2.86 -19.82 21.99
C MET A 437 4.37 -19.91 21.79
N GLN A 438 5.18 -19.63 22.83
CA GLN A 438 6.63 -19.86 22.79
C GLN A 438 6.98 -21.35 22.62
N LYS A 439 6.25 -22.25 23.29
CA LYS A 439 6.47 -23.71 23.17
C LYS A 439 6.04 -24.28 21.81
N LEU A 440 5.01 -23.70 21.20
CA LEU A 440 4.52 -24.11 19.88
C LEU A 440 5.34 -23.51 18.72
N ALA A 441 6.18 -22.52 19.01
CA ALA A 441 6.94 -21.82 17.99
C ALA A 441 7.96 -22.76 17.34
N PRO A 442 8.00 -22.84 16.00
CA PRO A 442 9.07 -23.58 15.33
C PRO A 442 10.41 -22.86 15.59
N ASP A 443 11.40 -23.60 16.08
CA ASP A 443 12.77 -23.12 16.26
C ASP A 443 13.55 -23.19 14.94
N ARG A 444 13.07 -22.45 13.93
CA ARG A 444 13.69 -22.45 12.61
C ARG A 444 13.94 -21.03 12.12
N VAL A 445 15.21 -20.64 12.18
CA VAL A 445 15.75 -19.49 11.48
C VAL A 445 16.39 -20.02 10.20
N PHE A 446 16.00 -19.48 9.05
CA PHE A 446 16.51 -19.92 7.76
C PHE A 446 17.97 -19.49 7.56
N ALA A 447 18.73 -20.28 6.79
CA ALA A 447 19.96 -19.79 6.19
C ALA A 447 19.66 -18.64 5.21
N LEU A 448 20.67 -17.83 4.89
CA LEU A 448 20.50 -16.70 3.98
C LEU A 448 20.07 -17.17 2.59
N GLU A 449 20.63 -18.28 2.14
CA GLU A 449 20.41 -18.91 0.84
C GLU A 449 18.95 -19.40 0.73
N ASP A 450 18.46 -20.07 1.77
CA ASP A 450 17.06 -20.50 1.87
C ASP A 450 16.10 -19.29 1.81
N ALA A 451 16.43 -18.20 2.51
CA ALA A 451 15.62 -16.99 2.49
C ALA A 451 15.61 -16.33 1.09
N CYS A 452 16.71 -16.38 0.35
CA CYS A 452 16.76 -15.94 -1.05
C CYS A 452 15.87 -16.82 -1.94
N GLY A 453 15.99 -18.16 -1.82
CA GLY A 453 15.17 -19.09 -2.61
C GLY A 453 13.67 -18.94 -2.34
N LEU A 454 13.27 -18.79 -1.08
CA LEU A 454 11.88 -18.52 -0.69
C LEU A 454 11.37 -17.18 -1.24
N PHE A 455 12.23 -16.17 -1.26
CA PHE A 455 11.85 -14.85 -1.77
C PHE A 455 11.70 -14.85 -3.30
N GLU A 456 12.59 -15.49 -4.05
CA GLU A 456 12.40 -15.70 -5.49
C GLU A 456 11.12 -16.48 -5.79
N ALA A 457 10.89 -17.58 -5.07
CA ALA A 457 9.68 -18.37 -5.24
C ALA A 457 8.42 -17.54 -4.96
N TRP A 458 8.43 -16.65 -3.96
CA TRP A 458 7.33 -15.73 -3.71
C TRP A 458 7.18 -14.68 -4.82
N LEU A 459 8.29 -14.14 -5.34
CA LEU A 459 8.24 -13.20 -6.45
C LEU A 459 7.60 -13.85 -7.68
N ASP A 460 8.07 -15.03 -8.09
CA ASP A 460 7.63 -15.71 -9.31
C ASP A 460 6.20 -16.26 -9.23
N ASN A 461 5.86 -16.87 -8.10
CA ASN A 461 4.58 -17.59 -7.98
C ASN A 461 3.46 -16.74 -7.41
N PHE A 462 3.76 -15.56 -6.84
CA PHE A 462 2.74 -14.70 -6.22
C PHE A 462 2.80 -13.25 -6.70
N TYR A 463 3.93 -12.56 -6.50
CA TYR A 463 3.98 -11.12 -6.77
C TYR A 463 3.87 -10.80 -8.27
N ARG A 464 4.68 -11.46 -9.09
CA ARG A 464 4.80 -11.23 -10.54
C ARG A 464 3.54 -11.63 -11.31
N GLN A 465 2.72 -12.52 -10.76
CA GLN A 465 1.48 -13.02 -11.37
C GLN A 465 0.24 -12.20 -10.98
N ARG A 466 0.38 -11.25 -10.05
CA ARG A 466 -0.77 -10.51 -9.53
C ARG A 466 -1.14 -9.38 -10.49
N VAL A 467 -2.39 -9.38 -10.95
CA VAL A 467 -2.95 -8.26 -11.72
C VAL A 467 -2.82 -6.95 -10.95
N HIS A 468 -2.26 -5.93 -11.60
CA HIS A 468 -1.98 -4.64 -10.99
C HIS A 468 -2.84 -3.53 -11.63
N SER A 469 -3.58 -2.78 -10.80
CA SER A 469 -4.46 -1.70 -11.28
C SER A 469 -3.69 -0.58 -11.97
N GLY A 470 -2.49 -0.26 -11.49
CA GLY A 470 -1.57 0.70 -12.10
C GLY A 470 -0.91 0.23 -13.41
N LEU A 471 -1.15 -1.02 -13.84
CA LEU A 471 -0.62 -1.60 -15.09
C LEU A 471 -1.74 -1.96 -16.07
N ARG A 472 -2.88 -1.26 -16.00
CA ARG A 472 -4.03 -1.47 -16.90
C ARG A 472 -4.51 -2.94 -16.93
N GLY A 473 -4.44 -3.63 -15.79
CA GLY A 473 -4.89 -5.02 -15.67
C GLY A 473 -3.85 -6.08 -16.03
N ARG A 474 -2.63 -5.68 -16.43
CA ARG A 474 -1.50 -6.60 -16.65
C ARG A 474 -0.79 -6.94 -15.35
N THR A 475 0.01 -8.00 -15.36
CA THR A 475 0.84 -8.39 -14.23
C THR A 475 2.23 -7.74 -14.31
N PRO A 476 2.93 -7.51 -13.18
CA PRO A 476 4.30 -7.00 -13.20
C PRO A 476 5.25 -7.88 -14.04
N GLY A 477 5.10 -9.20 -13.96
CA GLY A 477 5.92 -10.14 -14.73
C GLY A 477 5.71 -10.03 -16.24
N GLU A 478 4.46 -9.88 -16.69
CA GLU A 478 4.13 -9.70 -18.11
C GLU A 478 4.71 -8.40 -18.69
N VAL A 479 4.62 -7.30 -17.95
CA VAL A 479 5.14 -6.01 -18.40
C VAL A 479 6.67 -6.04 -18.41
N PHE A 480 7.29 -6.55 -17.34
CA PHE A 480 8.74 -6.66 -17.24
C PHE A 480 9.31 -7.56 -18.35
N GLY A 481 8.77 -8.77 -18.52
CA GLY A 481 9.24 -9.73 -19.52
C GLY A 481 9.15 -9.20 -20.95
N ALA A 482 8.07 -8.49 -21.29
CA ALA A 482 7.90 -7.89 -22.61
C ALA A 482 8.93 -6.78 -22.93
N GLY A 483 9.54 -6.19 -21.90
CA GLY A 483 10.51 -5.09 -22.05
C GLY A 483 11.97 -5.47 -21.78
N GLN A 484 12.26 -6.76 -21.56
CA GLN A 484 13.63 -7.23 -21.38
C GLN A 484 14.48 -6.99 -22.64
N GLY A 485 15.76 -6.67 -22.43
CA GLY A 485 16.74 -6.50 -23.50
C GLY A 485 17.28 -7.83 -24.02
N SER A 486 18.20 -7.74 -24.99
CA SER A 486 18.82 -8.90 -25.66
C SER A 486 19.75 -9.73 -24.76
N GLY A 487 19.98 -9.31 -23.52
CA GLY A 487 20.95 -9.92 -22.61
C GLY A 487 22.33 -9.27 -22.70
N LEU A 488 23.08 -9.33 -21.60
CA LEU A 488 24.42 -8.78 -21.48
C LEU A 488 25.40 -9.87 -21.07
N ASP A 489 26.64 -9.78 -21.56
CA ASP A 489 27.69 -10.70 -21.15
C ASP A 489 28.09 -10.45 -19.68
N HIS A 490 28.06 -11.51 -18.87
CA HIS A 490 28.34 -11.44 -17.44
C HIS A 490 29.77 -11.00 -17.15
N ARG A 491 30.75 -11.41 -17.96
CA ARG A 491 32.17 -11.08 -17.73
C ARG A 491 32.41 -9.59 -17.98
N SER A 492 31.87 -9.08 -19.08
CA SER A 492 31.93 -7.67 -19.43
C SER A 492 31.26 -6.81 -18.36
N LEU A 493 30.08 -7.22 -17.88
CA LEU A 493 29.36 -6.44 -16.87
C LEU A 493 30.11 -6.43 -15.54
N ARG A 494 30.64 -7.57 -15.09
CA ARG A 494 31.50 -7.62 -13.89
C ARG A 494 32.72 -6.72 -14.01
N PHE A 495 33.34 -6.68 -15.19
CA PHE A 495 34.47 -5.79 -15.44
C PHE A 495 34.08 -4.31 -15.30
N LEU A 496 32.98 -3.88 -15.92
CA LEU A 496 32.48 -2.50 -15.78
C LEU A 496 32.05 -2.18 -14.33
N MET A 497 31.62 -3.19 -13.58
CA MET A 497 31.13 -3.01 -12.21
C MET A 497 32.18 -3.25 -11.11
N MET A 498 33.46 -3.33 -11.46
CA MET A 498 34.55 -3.47 -10.47
C MET A 498 34.52 -2.35 -9.42
N HIS A 499 34.84 -2.73 -8.18
CA HIS A 499 35.02 -1.81 -7.07
C HIS A 499 36.27 -0.98 -7.26
N GLU A 500 36.28 0.23 -6.74
CA GLU A 500 37.36 1.19 -6.89
C GLU A 500 37.88 1.65 -5.53
N GLU A 501 39.20 1.62 -5.35
CA GLU A 501 39.88 2.17 -4.18
C GLU A 501 41.07 3.01 -4.62
N VAL A 502 41.27 4.18 -4.00
CA VAL A 502 42.46 4.99 -4.21
C VAL A 502 43.58 4.46 -3.31
N LYS A 503 44.73 4.17 -3.91
CA LYS A 503 45.94 3.70 -3.21
C LYS A 503 47.16 4.43 -3.71
N THR A 504 48.22 4.41 -2.93
CA THR A 504 49.55 4.89 -3.35
C THR A 504 50.48 3.68 -3.47
N PRO A 505 51.08 3.42 -4.66
CA PRO A 505 52.04 2.35 -4.83
C PRO A 505 53.26 2.53 -3.91
N ARG A 506 53.73 1.42 -3.36
CA ARG A 506 54.99 1.32 -2.61
C ARG A 506 56.00 0.51 -3.42
N ASN A 507 57.14 0.18 -2.81
CA ASN A 507 58.20 -0.61 -3.45
C ASN A 507 57.71 -1.95 -4.01
N ASN A 508 56.77 -2.61 -3.31
CA ASN A 508 56.17 -3.88 -3.73
C ASN A 508 54.81 -3.69 -4.43
N GLY A 509 54.52 -2.48 -4.91
CA GLY A 509 53.29 -2.17 -5.63
C GLY A 509 52.15 -1.79 -4.70
N ILE A 510 50.97 -2.36 -4.92
CA ILE A 510 49.75 -2.04 -4.17
C ILE A 510 49.49 -3.11 -3.11
N THR A 511 49.34 -2.68 -1.87
CA THR A 511 48.91 -3.57 -0.78
C THR A 511 47.43 -3.36 -0.48
N MET A 512 46.63 -4.42 -0.61
CA MET A 512 45.21 -4.43 -0.23
C MET A 512 44.76 -5.83 0.18
N PHE A 513 43.83 -5.90 1.14
CA PHE A 513 43.31 -7.17 1.70
C PHE A 513 44.41 -8.12 2.22
N GLY A 514 45.49 -7.57 2.78
CA GLY A 514 46.65 -8.34 3.26
C GLY A 514 47.46 -9.00 2.14
N ARG A 515 47.31 -8.55 0.88
CA ARG A 515 47.98 -9.08 -0.30
C ARG A 515 48.71 -7.96 -1.04
N GLU A 516 49.80 -8.32 -1.72
CA GLU A 516 50.57 -7.41 -2.57
C GLU A 516 50.25 -7.69 -4.04
N TYR A 517 50.03 -6.63 -4.82
CA TYR A 517 49.78 -6.67 -6.25
C TYR A 517 50.85 -5.86 -6.97
N TRP A 518 51.46 -6.44 -7.99
CA TRP A 518 52.62 -5.86 -8.65
C TRP A 518 52.51 -5.88 -10.17
N HIS A 519 53.08 -4.84 -10.77
CA HIS A 519 53.41 -4.75 -12.19
C HIS A 519 54.63 -3.83 -12.36
N GLU A 520 55.47 -4.05 -13.37
CA GLU A 520 56.66 -3.22 -13.63
C GLU A 520 56.33 -1.73 -13.82
N ALA A 521 55.16 -1.43 -14.40
CA ALA A 521 54.62 -0.06 -14.54
C ALA A 521 54.30 0.66 -13.21
N LEU A 522 54.46 0.01 -12.06
CA LEU A 522 54.36 0.67 -10.75
C LEU A 522 55.73 1.04 -10.18
N TYR A 523 56.82 0.61 -10.83
CA TYR A 523 58.17 0.83 -10.36
C TYR A 523 58.49 2.34 -10.33
N GLY A 524 58.90 2.83 -9.17
CA GLY A 524 59.21 4.25 -8.94
C GLY A 524 58.01 5.18 -8.79
N LEU A 525 56.78 4.72 -9.07
CA LEU A 525 55.57 5.54 -8.97
C LEU A 525 55.20 5.78 -7.49
N ARG A 526 54.99 7.05 -7.13
CA ARG A 526 54.60 7.47 -5.76
C ARG A 526 53.35 8.33 -5.73
N GLU A 527 52.65 8.45 -6.85
CA GLU A 527 51.40 9.17 -6.93
C GLU A 527 50.21 8.30 -6.51
N ARG A 528 49.08 8.95 -6.23
CA ARG A 528 47.82 8.22 -6.00
C ARG A 528 47.35 7.61 -7.32
N VAL A 529 46.88 6.38 -7.25
CA VAL A 529 46.28 5.66 -8.38
C VAL A 529 44.92 5.10 -7.97
N CYS A 530 44.04 4.94 -8.94
CA CYS A 530 42.76 4.26 -8.81
C CYS A 530 42.97 2.76 -9.06
N VAL A 531 42.65 1.93 -8.08
CA VAL A 531 42.73 0.47 -8.17
C VAL A 531 41.33 -0.12 -8.29
N ARG A 532 41.09 -0.85 -9.38
CA ARG A 532 39.84 -1.55 -9.65
C ARG A 532 39.98 -3.05 -9.46
N PHE A 533 38.99 -3.67 -8.81
CA PHE A 533 39.01 -5.10 -8.50
C PHE A 533 37.61 -5.71 -8.41
N ASP A 534 37.51 -7.03 -8.59
CA ASP A 534 36.30 -7.83 -8.39
C ASP A 534 36.45 -8.66 -7.11
N TRP A 535 35.47 -8.60 -6.21
CA TRP A 535 35.45 -9.43 -4.99
C TRP A 535 35.42 -10.93 -5.28
N HIS A 536 34.93 -11.34 -6.44
CA HIS A 536 34.90 -12.74 -6.86
C HIS A 536 36.25 -13.21 -7.42
N ASP A 537 37.10 -12.29 -7.86
CA ASP A 537 38.43 -12.61 -8.40
C ASP A 537 39.49 -11.57 -7.98
N LEU A 538 40.14 -11.86 -6.86
CA LEU A 538 41.26 -11.09 -6.31
C LEU A 538 42.63 -11.63 -6.75
N ARG A 539 42.71 -12.34 -7.88
CA ARG A 539 44.01 -12.77 -8.43
C ARG A 539 44.75 -11.62 -9.08
N GLN A 540 44.01 -10.63 -9.58
CA GLN A 540 44.52 -9.52 -10.36
C GLN A 540 43.74 -8.25 -10.01
N VAL A 541 44.38 -7.10 -10.18
CA VAL A 541 43.75 -5.78 -10.05
C VAL A 541 44.11 -4.91 -11.25
N TRP A 542 43.26 -3.94 -11.56
CA TRP A 542 43.44 -3.02 -12.68
C TRP A 542 43.76 -1.64 -12.13
N ILE A 543 44.83 -1.03 -12.62
CA ILE A 543 45.35 0.22 -12.09
C ILE A 543 45.16 1.30 -13.14
N TYR A 544 44.59 2.42 -12.70
CA TYR A 544 44.30 3.60 -13.49
C TYR A 544 44.94 4.82 -12.83
N ALA A 545 45.37 5.78 -13.64
CA ALA A 545 45.76 7.09 -13.18
C ALA A 545 44.54 7.83 -12.59
N MET A 546 44.76 8.87 -11.78
CA MET A 546 43.66 9.69 -11.25
C MET A 546 42.90 10.44 -12.35
N SER A 547 43.50 10.62 -13.53
CA SER A 547 42.85 11.14 -14.75
C SER A 547 41.84 10.15 -15.36
N GLY A 548 41.82 8.89 -14.93
CA GLY A 548 40.98 7.82 -15.47
C GLY A 548 41.65 6.97 -16.56
N GLU A 549 42.89 7.30 -16.96
CA GLU A 549 43.65 6.54 -17.95
C GLU A 549 44.12 5.20 -17.38
N PHE A 550 44.02 4.13 -18.18
CA PHE A 550 44.50 2.82 -17.77
C PHE A 550 46.04 2.78 -17.76
N MET A 551 46.61 2.24 -16.68
CA MET A 551 48.07 2.10 -16.53
C MET A 551 48.52 0.67 -16.74
N CYS A 552 47.98 -0.27 -15.96
CA CYS A 552 48.41 -1.68 -16.03
C CYS A 552 47.44 -2.62 -15.30
N ARG A 553 47.58 -3.92 -15.58
CA ARG A 553 46.96 -4.99 -14.80
C ARG A 553 48.02 -5.61 -13.89
N ALA A 554 47.85 -5.49 -12.58
CA ALA A 554 48.79 -5.99 -11.59
C ALA A 554 48.34 -7.35 -11.04
N ASP A 555 49.26 -8.31 -11.03
CA ASP A 555 49.01 -9.66 -10.54
C ASP A 555 49.35 -9.76 -9.04
N ARG A 556 48.60 -10.59 -8.33
CA ARG A 556 48.86 -10.89 -6.92
C ARG A 556 50.22 -11.60 -6.79
N ARG A 557 51.12 -11.03 -5.98
CA ARG A 557 52.41 -11.63 -5.65
C ARG A 557 52.25 -12.78 -4.66
N GLU A 558 53.01 -13.83 -4.88
CA GLU A 558 53.18 -14.91 -3.91
C GLU A 558 54.25 -14.55 -2.88
N LEU A 559 53.96 -14.85 -1.62
CA LEU A 559 54.93 -14.75 -0.55
C LEU A 559 55.96 -15.86 -0.70
N VAL A 560 57.23 -15.49 -0.66
CA VAL A 560 58.34 -16.44 -0.67
C VAL A 560 58.65 -16.87 0.76
N HIS A 561 58.79 -18.18 1.00
CA HIS A 561 59.13 -18.70 2.33
C HIS A 561 60.49 -18.17 2.81
N PRO A 562 60.61 -17.58 4.01
CA PRO A 562 61.84 -16.89 4.43
C PRO A 562 63.08 -17.81 4.51
N LEU A 563 62.89 -19.12 4.67
CA LEU A 563 63.97 -20.12 4.78
C LEU A 563 64.06 -21.05 3.56
N PHE A 564 63.56 -20.67 2.37
CA PHE A 564 63.61 -21.54 1.18
C PHE A 564 65.05 -22.03 0.86
N ALA A 565 66.06 -21.20 1.15
CA ALA A 565 67.48 -21.54 0.98
C ALA A 565 67.96 -22.66 1.91
N LEU A 566 67.30 -22.86 3.07
CA LEU A 566 67.62 -23.89 4.06
C LEU A 566 66.71 -25.13 3.95
N ALA A 567 65.50 -24.97 3.41
CA ALA A 567 64.47 -26.02 3.35
C ALA A 567 64.55 -26.94 2.10
N GLY A 568 65.46 -26.67 1.16
CA GLY A 568 65.58 -27.44 -0.09
C GLY A 568 66.31 -26.72 -1.24
N GLY A 569 66.76 -25.49 -1.04
CA GLY A 569 67.58 -24.78 -2.03
C GLY A 569 66.80 -24.47 -3.31
N LYS A 570 67.24 -25.05 -4.44
CA LYS A 570 66.61 -24.84 -5.75
C LYS A 570 65.33 -25.65 -5.95
N ASP A 571 65.14 -26.70 -5.16
CA ASP A 571 64.04 -27.66 -5.29
C ASP A 571 62.90 -27.37 -4.30
N ALA A 572 63.01 -26.29 -3.51
CA ALA A 572 62.00 -25.87 -2.56
C ALA A 572 60.80 -25.19 -3.25
N ASP A 573 59.60 -25.47 -2.74
CA ASP A 573 58.37 -24.80 -3.17
C ASP A 573 58.49 -23.26 -3.01
N GLY A 574 58.19 -22.53 -4.08
CA GLY A 574 58.31 -21.06 -4.15
C GLY A 574 59.67 -20.53 -4.62
N TYR A 575 60.69 -21.38 -4.84
CA TYR A 575 62.00 -20.94 -5.37
C TYR A 575 61.90 -20.34 -6.78
N GLY A 576 61.00 -20.87 -7.62
CA GLY A 576 60.73 -20.37 -8.96
C GLY A 576 60.27 -18.91 -8.94
N ALA A 577 59.26 -18.60 -8.12
CA ALA A 577 58.74 -17.25 -7.92
C ALA A 577 59.83 -16.32 -7.37
N TYR A 578 60.59 -16.74 -6.36
CA TYR A 578 61.72 -15.94 -5.85
C TYR A 578 62.73 -15.57 -6.94
N ARG A 579 63.15 -16.54 -7.76
CA ARG A 579 64.15 -16.32 -8.81
C ARG A 579 63.66 -15.34 -9.86
N GLU A 580 62.39 -15.41 -10.23
CA GLU A 580 61.75 -14.49 -11.15
C GLU A 580 61.70 -13.06 -10.57
N GLN A 581 61.21 -12.93 -9.34
CA GLN A 581 61.15 -11.64 -8.63
C GLN A 581 62.55 -11.01 -8.46
N LEU A 582 63.59 -11.81 -8.18
CA LEU A 582 64.97 -11.33 -8.07
C LEU A 582 65.55 -10.88 -9.42
N ARG A 583 65.21 -11.59 -10.51
CA ARG A 583 65.64 -11.22 -11.86
C ARG A 583 65.03 -9.88 -12.28
N GLU A 584 63.73 -9.74 -12.06
CA GLU A 584 62.98 -8.50 -12.32
C GLU A 584 63.56 -7.34 -11.50
N HIS A 585 63.77 -7.52 -10.20
CA HIS A 585 64.38 -6.51 -9.33
C HIS A 585 65.75 -6.05 -9.85
N LYS A 586 66.64 -6.99 -10.18
CA LYS A 586 67.96 -6.66 -10.75
C LYS A 586 67.86 -5.96 -12.09
N SER A 587 66.90 -6.34 -12.94
CA SER A 587 66.65 -5.71 -14.23
C SER A 587 66.25 -4.25 -14.08
N LEU A 588 65.24 -3.97 -13.25
CA LEU A 588 64.72 -2.61 -13.01
C LEU A 588 65.78 -1.68 -12.40
N VAL A 589 66.53 -2.17 -11.41
CA VAL A 589 67.62 -1.39 -10.79
C VAL A 589 68.72 -1.06 -11.80
N ARG A 590 69.19 -2.05 -12.58
CA ARG A 590 70.21 -1.82 -13.62
C ARG A 590 69.70 -0.92 -14.73
N GLY A 591 68.43 -1.03 -15.12
CA GLY A 591 67.78 -0.18 -16.10
C GLY A 591 67.83 1.29 -15.68
N THR A 592 67.41 1.56 -14.44
CA THR A 592 67.44 2.91 -13.86
C THR A 592 68.85 3.48 -13.76
N GLN A 593 69.83 2.67 -13.32
CA GLN A 593 71.24 3.08 -13.25
C GLN A 593 71.79 3.48 -14.62
N LYS A 594 71.50 2.70 -15.68
CA LYS A 594 71.93 3.01 -17.04
C LYS A 594 71.31 4.30 -17.57
N LEU A 595 70.01 4.46 -17.36
CA LEU A 595 69.24 5.62 -17.80
C LEU A 595 69.77 6.91 -17.15
N VAL A 596 69.98 6.91 -15.84
CA VAL A 596 70.55 8.06 -15.11
C VAL A 596 71.99 8.35 -15.58
N ALA A 597 72.82 7.33 -15.75
CA ALA A 597 74.19 7.50 -16.24
C ALA A 597 74.25 8.09 -17.66
N GLN A 598 73.31 7.71 -18.53
CA GLN A 598 73.20 8.24 -19.89
C GLN A 598 72.72 9.71 -19.87
N ALA A 599 71.66 10.01 -19.12
CA ALA A 599 71.14 11.36 -18.98
C ALA A 599 72.17 12.34 -18.39
N ALA A 600 72.95 11.88 -17.38
CA ALA A 600 74.03 12.66 -16.78
C ALA A 600 75.15 12.97 -17.80
N ARG A 601 75.52 12.03 -18.67
CA ARG A 601 76.50 12.26 -19.74
C ARG A 601 76.04 13.29 -20.77
N MET A 602 74.72 13.40 -20.99
CA MET A 602 74.11 14.34 -21.93
C MET A 602 73.74 15.69 -21.29
N GLY A 603 73.99 15.87 -19.98
CA GLY A 603 73.63 17.09 -19.25
C GLY A 603 72.12 17.33 -19.11
N LYS A 604 71.30 16.29 -19.33
CA LYS A 604 69.83 16.34 -19.41
C LYS A 604 69.20 15.39 -18.40
N LEU A 605 69.57 15.54 -17.12
CA LEU A 605 69.08 14.69 -16.03
C LEU A 605 67.55 14.79 -15.86
N ASP A 606 66.97 15.94 -16.18
CA ASP A 606 65.53 16.18 -16.04
C ASP A 606 64.71 15.37 -17.06
N GLU A 607 65.25 15.16 -18.27
CA GLU A 607 64.63 14.37 -19.36
C GLU A 607 64.66 12.86 -19.08
N ALA A 608 65.41 12.42 -18.05
CA ALA A 608 65.44 11.03 -17.62
C ALA A 608 64.10 10.56 -17.04
N ALA A 609 63.30 11.50 -16.51
CA ALA A 609 61.98 11.23 -15.94
C ALA A 609 60.98 10.70 -16.99
N ASP A 610 61.07 11.17 -18.23
CA ASP A 610 60.15 10.82 -19.32
C ASP A 610 60.36 9.40 -19.87
N SER A 611 61.45 8.75 -19.46
CA SER A 611 61.85 7.41 -19.92
C SER A 611 61.62 6.30 -18.87
N ILE A 612 60.95 6.61 -17.76
CA ILE A 612 60.64 5.63 -16.70
C ILE A 612 59.48 4.72 -17.17
N PRO A 613 59.46 3.41 -16.83
CA PRO A 613 58.51 2.43 -17.39
C PRO A 613 57.01 2.77 -17.30
N TRP A 614 56.61 3.64 -16.38
CA TRP A 614 55.21 4.06 -16.23
C TRP A 614 54.82 5.24 -17.13
N ALA A 615 55.79 5.95 -17.73
CA ALA A 615 55.55 7.04 -18.69
C ALA A 615 55.05 6.51 -20.05
N ALA A 616 55.34 5.25 -20.37
CA ALA A 616 54.73 4.54 -21.49
C ALA A 616 53.38 3.96 -21.05
N LEU A 617 52.31 4.77 -21.11
CA LEU A 617 50.94 4.32 -20.86
C LEU A 617 50.65 3.07 -21.70
N MET A 618 50.50 1.91 -21.03
CA MET A 618 50.09 0.68 -21.71
C MET A 618 48.68 0.87 -22.26
N GLY A 619 48.44 0.47 -23.50
CA GLY A 619 47.13 0.56 -24.12
C GLY A 619 46.04 -0.06 -23.24
N ALA A 620 44.89 0.62 -23.15
CA ALA A 620 43.74 0.18 -22.37
C ALA A 620 43.44 -1.32 -22.63
N PRO A 621 43.04 -2.09 -21.60
CA PRO A 621 42.66 -3.47 -21.82
C PRO A 621 41.53 -3.48 -22.85
N LYS A 622 41.65 -4.30 -23.90
CA LYS A 622 40.54 -4.52 -24.82
C LYS A 622 39.37 -5.08 -24.02
N LEU A 623 38.43 -4.21 -23.66
CA LEU A 623 37.13 -4.59 -23.17
C LEU A 623 36.43 -5.41 -24.27
N PRO A 624 35.58 -6.39 -23.92
CA PRO A 624 34.75 -7.05 -24.93
C PRO A 624 33.86 -6.00 -25.58
N GLY A 625 34.14 -5.64 -26.83
CA GLY A 625 33.65 -4.41 -27.49
C GLY A 625 32.14 -4.18 -27.46
N LYS A 626 31.34 -5.24 -27.32
CA LYS A 626 29.88 -5.15 -27.23
C LYS A 626 29.37 -4.35 -26.04
N LEU A 627 30.07 -4.33 -24.89
CA LEU A 627 29.52 -3.72 -23.68
C LEU A 627 29.87 -2.24 -23.51
N GLU A 628 31.05 -1.81 -23.98
CA GLU A 628 31.39 -0.39 -24.05
C GLU A 628 30.51 0.33 -25.07
N GLU A 629 30.23 -0.30 -26.22
CA GLU A 629 29.25 0.20 -27.19
C GLU A 629 27.84 0.31 -26.56
N VAL A 630 27.41 -0.69 -25.76
CA VAL A 630 26.10 -0.66 -25.09
C VAL A 630 26.05 0.37 -23.95
N ALA A 631 27.14 0.59 -23.21
CA ALA A 631 27.21 1.62 -22.17
C ALA A 631 27.31 3.03 -22.77
N ALA A 632 28.09 3.21 -23.83
CA ALA A 632 28.20 4.47 -24.57
C ALA A 632 26.89 4.81 -25.33
N ALA A 633 26.20 3.80 -25.88
CA ALA A 633 24.89 3.95 -26.51
C ALA A 633 23.73 4.03 -25.52
N ASN A 634 23.97 3.82 -24.21
CA ASN A 634 22.97 4.04 -23.18
C ASN A 634 22.75 5.55 -23.05
N GLU A 635 21.83 6.12 -23.81
CA GLU A 635 21.52 7.55 -23.71
C GLU A 635 20.97 7.88 -22.30
N PRO A 636 21.59 8.80 -21.55
CA PRO A 636 21.07 9.22 -20.26
C PRO A 636 19.68 9.83 -20.43
N ALA A 637 18.81 9.61 -19.44
CA ALA A 637 17.39 9.98 -19.48
C ALA A 637 17.06 11.48 -19.71
N VAL A 638 18.07 12.35 -19.85
CA VAL A 638 17.92 13.75 -20.28
C VAL A 638 17.31 13.84 -21.70
N ASN A 639 17.42 12.78 -22.51
CA ASN A 639 16.80 12.65 -23.83
C ASN A 639 15.45 11.90 -23.85
N LEU A 640 14.81 11.66 -22.69
CA LEU A 640 13.44 11.12 -22.71
C LEU A 640 12.54 12.08 -23.51
N PRO A 641 11.80 11.60 -24.53
CA PRO A 641 11.00 12.48 -25.37
C PRO A 641 10.03 13.27 -24.49
N PRO A 642 9.88 14.59 -24.70
CA PRO A 642 8.89 15.37 -23.97
C PRO A 642 7.52 14.75 -24.21
N ALA A 643 6.70 14.66 -23.16
CA ALA A 643 5.31 14.24 -23.29
C ALA A 643 4.63 15.11 -24.37
N PRO A 644 3.74 14.56 -25.22
CA PRO A 644 2.98 15.36 -26.17
C PRO A 644 2.27 16.46 -25.40
N ALA A 645 2.51 17.71 -25.80
CA ALA A 645 2.06 18.89 -25.09
C ALA A 645 0.53 18.86 -24.89
N ALA A 646 0.09 18.58 -23.66
CA ALA A 646 -1.29 18.84 -23.28
C ALA A 646 -1.44 20.36 -23.21
N GLN A 647 -2.30 20.93 -24.05
CA GLN A 647 -2.70 22.32 -23.96
C GLN A 647 -3.31 22.57 -22.58
N ILE A 648 -2.57 23.30 -21.74
CA ILE A 648 -3.07 23.75 -20.45
C ILE A 648 -3.76 25.07 -20.71
N ASP A 649 -5.07 25.09 -20.51
CA ASP A 649 -5.90 26.30 -20.60
C ASP A 649 -5.54 27.24 -19.45
N GLU A 650 -4.94 28.40 -19.76
CA GLU A 650 -4.39 29.39 -18.81
C GLU A 650 -5.48 30.17 -18.02
N GLY A 651 -6.73 29.72 -18.05
CA GLY A 651 -7.89 30.46 -17.54
C GLY A 651 -8.13 30.44 -16.03
N PHE A 652 -7.36 29.71 -15.20
CA PHE A 652 -7.66 29.62 -13.77
C PHE A 652 -6.94 30.70 -12.94
N LYS A 653 -7.60 31.85 -12.73
CA LYS A 653 -7.21 32.84 -11.72
C LYS A 653 -7.83 32.48 -10.37
N PRO A 654 -7.03 32.25 -9.30
CA PRO A 654 -7.56 32.08 -7.95
C PRO A 654 -8.28 33.37 -7.52
N THR A 655 -9.55 33.26 -7.13
CA THR A 655 -10.31 34.35 -6.50
C THR A 655 -9.62 34.83 -5.24
N GLN A 656 -9.52 36.15 -5.08
CA GLN A 656 -8.88 36.85 -3.96
C GLN A 656 -9.30 36.26 -2.61
N ALA A 657 -8.29 35.84 -1.83
CA ALA A 657 -8.46 35.34 -0.48
C ALA A 657 -9.03 36.45 0.43
N GLY A 658 -10.21 36.18 1.00
CA GLY A 658 -10.68 36.91 2.17
C GLY A 658 -9.66 36.80 3.32
N ARG A 659 -9.62 37.83 4.15
CA ARG A 659 -8.68 38.03 5.28
C ARG A 659 -8.38 36.70 6.01
N VAL A 660 -7.15 36.22 5.88
CA VAL A 660 -6.64 35.05 6.61
C VAL A 660 -6.57 35.43 8.08
N VAL A 661 -7.45 34.86 8.90
CA VAL A 661 -7.26 34.84 10.35
C VAL A 661 -6.21 33.78 10.63
N ASP A 662 -5.10 34.16 11.27
CA ASP A 662 -4.04 33.24 11.67
C ASP A 662 -4.59 32.24 12.71
N PRO A 663 -4.74 30.94 12.38
CA PRO A 663 -5.26 29.94 13.31
C PRO A 663 -4.22 29.51 14.36
N THR A 664 -2.99 30.04 14.29
CA THR A 664 -1.92 29.82 15.28
C THR A 664 -1.76 30.98 16.25
N ASP A 665 -2.60 32.02 16.16
CA ASP A 665 -2.69 33.06 17.17
C ASP A 665 -3.25 32.47 18.49
N LEU A 666 -2.32 32.02 19.34
CA LEU A 666 -2.54 31.48 20.68
C LEU A 666 -2.56 32.59 21.75
N SER A 667 -2.57 33.88 21.36
CA SER A 667 -2.51 35.03 22.28
C SER A 667 -3.66 35.11 23.30
N TRP A 668 -4.72 34.32 23.12
CA TRP A 668 -5.89 34.27 23.97
C TRP A 668 -5.91 33.09 24.97
N MET A 669 -4.90 32.22 24.96
CA MET A 669 -4.76 31.12 25.93
C MET A 669 -3.31 31.09 26.42
N SER A 670 -3.03 31.92 27.42
CA SER A 670 -1.71 31.94 28.05
C SER A 670 -1.50 30.63 28.83
N GLU A 671 -0.27 30.13 28.90
CA GLU A 671 0.12 29.02 29.80
C GLU A 671 -0.36 29.30 31.25
N ALA A 672 -0.40 30.58 31.63
CA ALA A 672 -0.91 31.04 32.90
C ALA A 672 -2.42 30.76 33.14
N ASP A 673 -3.26 30.72 32.11
CA ASP A 673 -4.68 30.40 32.25
C ASP A 673 -4.93 28.91 32.51
N LEU A 674 -4.10 28.03 31.90
CA LEU A 674 -4.12 26.60 32.16
C LEU A 674 -3.58 26.25 33.54
N ASP A 675 -2.51 26.93 33.96
CA ASP A 675 -1.93 26.78 35.30
C ASP A 675 -2.85 27.34 36.39
N ALA A 676 -3.55 28.45 36.14
CA ALA A 676 -4.54 29.00 37.08
C ALA A 676 -5.72 28.03 37.31
N GLU A 677 -6.21 27.39 36.24
CA GLU A 677 -7.30 26.42 36.34
C GLU A 677 -6.85 25.10 37.00
N TRP A 678 -5.61 24.66 36.72
CA TRP A 678 -4.98 23.51 37.40
C TRP A 678 -4.80 23.78 38.90
N ASN A 679 -4.34 24.98 39.28
CA ASN A 679 -4.19 25.39 40.67
C ASN A 679 -5.53 25.53 41.40
N ARG A 680 -6.61 25.99 40.72
CA ARG A 680 -7.97 25.97 41.28
C ARG A 680 -8.50 24.55 41.53
N ILE A 681 -8.21 23.61 40.63
CA ILE A 681 -8.58 22.19 40.79
C ILE A 681 -7.82 21.57 41.97
N GLN A 682 -6.53 21.88 42.13
CA GLN A 682 -5.72 21.46 43.28
C GLN A 682 -6.22 22.07 44.60
N ALA A 683 -6.64 23.34 44.61
CA ALA A 683 -7.21 24.01 45.78
C ALA A 683 -8.55 23.39 46.22
N LYS A 684 -9.39 22.96 45.27
CA LYS A 684 -10.62 22.20 45.56
C LYS A 684 -10.35 20.82 46.17
N HIS A 685 -9.23 20.19 45.82
CA HIS A 685 -8.82 18.89 46.40
C HIS A 685 -8.18 19.01 47.78
N LYS A 686 -7.57 20.14 48.13
CA LYS A 686 -6.99 20.40 49.46
C LYS A 686 -8.01 20.86 50.52
N GLY A 687 -9.24 21.19 50.13
CA GLY A 687 -10.32 21.60 51.04
C GLY A 687 -11.16 20.45 51.63
N GLY A 688 -10.86 19.19 51.28
CA GLY A 688 -11.43 18.01 51.93
C GLY A 688 -10.42 17.44 52.91
N GLU A 689 -10.69 17.55 54.21
CA GLU A 689 -9.93 16.90 55.28
C GLU A 689 -9.62 15.44 54.93
N ILE A 690 -8.35 15.12 54.80
CA ILE A 690 -7.85 13.75 54.94
C ILE A 690 -6.85 13.79 56.08
N CYS A 691 -7.23 13.10 57.15
CA CYS A 691 -6.47 12.88 58.36
C CYS A 691 -4.99 12.59 58.06
N GLU A 692 -4.13 13.37 58.72
CA GLU A 692 -2.75 13.01 58.99
C GLU A 692 -2.71 11.65 59.71
N ASN A 693 -2.05 10.67 59.10
CA ASN A 693 -1.04 9.83 59.76
C ASN A 693 -0.62 8.69 58.83
N SER A 694 0.46 8.88 58.11
CA SER A 694 1.70 8.13 58.33
C SER A 694 2.66 8.40 57.18
N LEU A 695 3.95 8.16 57.44
CA LEU A 695 5.11 8.35 56.57
C LEU A 695 5.86 9.66 56.78
N ARG A 696 6.35 9.83 58.00
CA ARG A 696 7.72 10.32 58.20
C ARG A 696 8.71 9.22 57.84
N SER A 697 9.54 9.52 56.85
CA SER A 697 11.01 9.48 56.88
C SER A 697 11.66 8.78 55.68
N PRO A 698 12.87 9.27 55.30
CA PRO A 698 13.32 9.31 53.92
C PRO A 698 14.57 8.43 53.70
N ILE A 699 15.10 8.53 52.48
CA ILE A 699 16.47 8.17 52.05
C ILE A 699 16.64 6.70 51.63
N THR A 700 16.62 6.44 50.31
CA THR A 700 17.81 6.25 49.45
C THR A 700 17.40 6.28 47.98
#